data_AF-A0A1M6GW30-F1
#
_entry.id   AF-A0A1M6GW30-F1
#
_cell.length_a   1.000
_cell.length_b   1.000
_cell.length_c   1.000
_cell.angle_alpha   90.00
_cell.angle_beta   90.00
_cell.angle_gamma   90.00
#
_symmetry.space_group_name_H-M   'P 1'
#
loop_
_entity.id
_entity.type
_entity.pdbx_description
1 polymer ?
#
loop_
_entity_poly.entity_id
_entity_poly.type
_entity_poly.pdbx_seq_one_letter_code
_entity_poly.pdbx_strand_id
1 'polypeptide(L)'
;MKKAAIMTWFHYNNFGTALQVTALYNSIRKAGYEADVIHYVPHGRLVTLKDKKHFAYYARKAVRKITHVHKDELEIRDEKRNAAFEKFREQHITLTYKCRTASDLYRLNDLYDSFVCGSDLIWSPSWFNPKYFLDFVRDTDKMIAYAPSIGQTDILDPCVKKRMKESIERFRHLSVREEQGSRAIRQICGKDAFVALDPTFLLSADEWTGFASEGKSEEPYILSYFLGDDNEENWHHVKMLSEKIKIPVKVIPVCNDDYKRGFAAEDGVGPAEFIHLIRDAAFVCTDSFHGTIFSIIFKVPFYTYERYSNNDKNSRNSRIHNILQISGLKERLVINKSQVNPEPMDCRFEGAMERIEEEKRKSLVFLHDALSKSMASENHLSFEITNTCCGCGSCQAICDQGAVRIIRNRDGFWAAQVEQKKCTRCGVCVEVCPFNGETTGNLSEKEQALFAIRSREEKIRNASASGGAAYEIARMLHTRGYIISGCSYDAGKREASHEMAVEGEMLKLANFQGSKYIQSNSADLFLKAKNIRQKAAIFGTPCQISGMDKLLQKENRRDQFVLVDIVCRGIPTWNLWKKYLQQGALEHGYGLAPRVVFRDKSGGKKIHIRIEGNAKEYTCTETKDLFYRFYLLGHVYMPSCYECLFRRGSAADIRLGDFWEGRYREPGDRATLAAAFTAKGREVLEELCKGEQVESEAIRQKDIRSEENMENPIRPVFYEDLMKDLYEEETSLKDLADIYCLGFESDKIMKPVLGLYEKIKT
;
A
#
# COMPACT_ATOMS: atom_id res chain seq x y z
N MET A 1 -19.30 23.15 -9.05
CA MET A 1 -18.95 23.66 -7.71
C MET A 1 -17.54 23.18 -7.40
N LYS A 2 -16.74 23.87 -6.56
CA LYS A 2 -15.40 23.38 -6.20
C LYS A 2 -15.51 22.16 -5.28
N LYS A 3 -14.53 21.24 -5.37
CA LYS A 3 -14.64 19.90 -4.76
C LYS A 3 -13.44 19.52 -3.89
N ALA A 4 -13.71 18.99 -2.69
CA ALA A 4 -12.71 18.48 -1.76
C ALA A 4 -12.70 16.95 -1.67
N ALA A 5 -11.52 16.34 -1.54
CA ALA A 5 -11.37 14.91 -1.25
C ALA A 5 -10.85 14.69 0.17
N ILE A 6 -11.49 13.82 0.94
CA ILE A 6 -11.16 13.57 2.34
C ILE A 6 -10.39 12.25 2.48
N MET A 7 -9.19 12.30 3.03
CA MET A 7 -8.34 11.15 3.32
C MET A 7 -8.35 10.81 4.82
N THR A 8 -8.91 9.65 5.17
CA THR A 8 -8.98 9.14 6.55
C THR A 8 -9.11 7.61 6.54
N TRP A 9 -8.89 6.97 7.68
CA TRP A 9 -9.51 5.68 7.96
C TRP A 9 -11.03 5.79 7.75
N PHE A 10 -11.62 4.83 7.04
CA PHE A 10 -13.08 4.69 6.94
C PHE A 10 -13.54 3.23 6.80
N HIS A 11 -12.63 2.34 6.40
CA HIS A 11 -12.90 0.91 6.17
C HIS A 11 -13.19 0.09 7.41
N TYR A 12 -12.76 0.54 8.60
CA TYR A 12 -12.95 -0.22 9.83
C TYR A 12 -14.30 0.13 10.45
N ASN A 13 -15.02 -0.89 10.94
CA ASN A 13 -16.26 -0.73 11.70
C ASN A 13 -15.95 -0.25 13.12
N ASN A 14 -15.53 1.02 13.20
CA ASN A 14 -15.22 1.74 14.43
C ASN A 14 -16.09 3.00 14.49
N PHE A 15 -16.84 3.18 15.58
CA PHE A 15 -17.77 4.31 15.72
C PHE A 15 -17.07 5.65 15.57
N GLY A 16 -15.91 5.81 16.21
CA GLY A 16 -15.11 7.02 16.10
C GLY A 16 -14.81 7.35 14.65
N THR A 17 -14.16 6.42 13.95
CA THR A 17 -13.81 6.56 12.54
C THR A 17 -14.98 6.98 11.65
N ALA A 18 -16.15 6.33 11.80
CA ALA A 18 -17.35 6.61 11.01
C ALA A 18 -17.97 7.98 11.31
N LEU A 19 -18.01 8.37 12.59
CA LEU A 19 -18.64 9.62 13.02
C LEU A 19 -17.79 10.84 12.66
N GLN A 20 -16.49 10.82 12.93
CA GLN A 20 -15.62 11.96 12.58
C GLN A 20 -15.46 12.18 11.07
N VAL A 21 -15.44 11.13 10.22
CA VAL A 21 -15.43 11.32 8.76
C VAL A 21 -16.74 11.96 8.29
N THR A 22 -17.87 11.53 8.85
CA THR A 22 -19.20 12.10 8.56
C THR A 22 -19.26 13.56 8.98
N ALA A 23 -18.70 13.90 10.13
CA ALA A 23 -18.67 15.27 10.64
C ALA A 23 -17.82 16.20 9.76
N LEU A 24 -16.62 15.76 9.37
CA LEU A 24 -15.76 16.54 8.48
C LEU A 24 -16.39 16.70 7.09
N TYR A 25 -16.97 15.63 6.54
CA TYR A 25 -17.70 15.63 5.27
C TYR A 25 -18.83 16.66 5.27
N ASN A 26 -19.69 16.64 6.29
CA ASN A 26 -20.81 17.57 6.40
C ASN A 26 -20.34 19.01 6.66
N SER A 27 -19.26 19.21 7.42
CA SER A 27 -18.70 20.54 7.68
C SER A 27 -18.17 21.21 6.42
N ILE A 28 -17.47 20.45 5.55
CA ILE A 28 -17.00 20.95 4.25
C ILE A 28 -18.19 21.31 3.35
N ARG A 29 -19.24 20.49 3.34
CA ARG A 29 -20.45 20.77 2.55
C ARG A 29 -21.20 22.01 3.01
N LYS A 30 -21.29 22.23 4.32
CA LYS A 30 -21.86 23.46 4.89
C LYS A 30 -21.05 24.71 4.56
N ALA A 31 -19.75 24.57 4.35
CA ALA A 31 -18.90 25.64 3.85
C ALA A 31 -19.12 25.96 2.35
N GLY A 32 -20.02 25.26 1.67
CA GLY A 32 -20.43 25.54 0.28
C GLY A 32 -19.66 24.75 -0.79
N TYR A 33 -18.95 23.68 -0.42
CA TYR A 33 -18.17 22.85 -1.33
C TYR A 33 -18.76 21.44 -1.52
N GLU A 34 -18.47 20.82 -2.65
CA GLU A 34 -18.69 19.38 -2.80
C GLU A 34 -17.59 18.60 -2.06
N ALA A 35 -17.91 17.42 -1.55
CA ALA A 35 -16.95 16.57 -0.85
C ALA A 35 -17.15 15.10 -1.22
N ASP A 36 -16.05 14.35 -1.31
CA ASP A 36 -16.02 12.88 -1.32
C ASP A 36 -14.97 12.36 -0.34
N VAL A 37 -15.16 11.16 0.19
CA VAL A 37 -14.17 10.43 0.97
C VAL A 37 -13.38 9.52 0.03
N ILE A 38 -12.05 9.59 0.10
CA ILE A 38 -11.17 8.80 -0.75
C ILE A 38 -11.28 7.32 -0.38
N HIS A 39 -11.69 6.50 -1.34
CA HIS A 39 -11.82 5.06 -1.18
C HIS A 39 -10.45 4.35 -1.28
N TYR A 40 -9.55 4.67 -0.36
CA TYR A 40 -8.21 4.11 -0.31
C TYR A 40 -8.11 2.90 0.63
N VAL A 41 -7.74 1.75 0.07
CA VAL A 41 -7.47 0.53 0.84
C VAL A 41 -5.96 0.40 1.06
N PRO A 42 -5.44 0.59 2.28
CA PRO A 42 -4.02 0.43 2.56
C PRO A 42 -3.60 -1.04 2.44
N HIS A 43 -2.41 -1.28 1.89
CA HIS A 43 -1.81 -2.61 1.75
C HIS A 43 -0.60 -2.79 2.67
N GLY A 44 -0.53 -3.96 3.32
CA GLY A 44 0.65 -4.42 4.04
C GLY A 44 0.95 -3.74 5.38
N ARG A 45 2.03 -4.20 6.04
CA ARG A 45 2.56 -3.65 7.31
C ARG A 45 3.87 -2.90 7.06
N LEU A 46 4.06 -1.79 7.76
CA LEU A 46 5.31 -1.01 7.75
C LEU A 46 6.55 -1.93 7.90
N VAL A 47 7.55 -1.73 7.04
CA VAL A 47 8.84 -2.46 7.07
C VAL A 47 9.94 -1.48 7.50
N THR A 48 10.54 -1.75 8.66
CA THR A 48 11.58 -0.90 9.29
C THR A 48 12.90 -1.64 9.46
N LEU A 49 14.02 -0.93 9.64
CA LEU A 49 15.30 -1.56 10.01
C LEU A 49 15.26 -2.22 11.40
N LYS A 50 14.35 -1.80 12.27
CA LYS A 50 14.16 -2.35 13.62
C LYS A 50 13.34 -3.65 13.63
N ASP A 51 12.83 -4.09 12.49
CA ASP A 51 12.22 -5.42 12.34
C ASP A 51 13.23 -6.58 12.47
N LYS A 52 14.46 -6.32 12.95
CA LYS A 52 15.42 -7.31 13.47
C LYS A 52 14.78 -8.11 14.62
N LYS A 53 13.96 -9.10 14.27
CA LYS A 53 13.36 -10.02 15.23
C LYS A 53 14.43 -11.02 15.67
N HIS A 54 15.15 -10.69 16.72
CA HIS A 54 16.10 -11.63 17.33
C HIS A 54 15.37 -12.87 17.89
N PHE A 55 16.12 -13.94 18.16
CA PHE A 55 15.62 -15.18 18.77
C PHE A 55 14.67 -14.95 19.97
N ALA A 56 14.96 -13.95 20.81
CA ALA A 56 14.12 -13.56 21.95
C ALA A 56 12.73 -13.03 21.57
N TYR A 57 12.58 -12.35 20.42
CA TYR A 57 11.27 -11.94 19.90
C TYR A 57 10.42 -13.17 19.54
N TYR A 58 11.04 -14.15 18.89
CA TYR A 58 10.35 -15.37 18.49
C TYR A 58 9.99 -16.26 19.69
N ALA A 59 10.87 -16.36 20.70
CA ALA A 59 10.58 -17.01 21.97
C ALA A 59 9.39 -16.35 22.67
N ARG A 60 9.37 -15.01 22.76
CA ARG A 60 8.21 -14.25 23.30
C ARG A 60 6.95 -14.44 22.48
N LYS A 61 7.06 -14.56 21.15
CA LYS A 61 5.91 -14.81 20.26
C LYS A 61 5.33 -16.20 20.47
N ALA A 62 6.16 -17.23 20.64
CA ALA A 62 5.71 -18.59 20.95
C ALA A 62 5.00 -18.65 22.31
N VAL A 63 5.55 -17.99 23.34
CA VAL A 63 4.91 -17.86 24.66
C VAL A 63 3.59 -17.09 24.55
N ARG A 64 3.56 -15.96 23.82
CA ARG A 64 2.32 -15.19 23.58
C ARG A 64 1.26 -15.97 22.81
N LYS A 65 1.64 -16.87 21.89
CA LYS A 65 0.70 -17.71 21.15
C LYS A 65 0.05 -18.76 22.06
N ILE A 66 0.84 -19.37 22.96
CA ILE A 66 0.33 -20.30 23.98
C ILE A 66 -0.64 -19.59 24.94
N THR A 67 -0.42 -18.31 25.26
CA THR A 67 -1.35 -17.49 26.07
C THR A 67 -2.46 -16.80 25.27
N HIS A 68 -2.46 -16.87 23.92
CA HIS A 68 -3.45 -16.22 23.04
C HIS A 68 -4.26 -17.21 22.19
N VAL A 69 -4.15 -18.53 22.40
CA VAL A 69 -5.10 -19.52 21.82
C VAL A 69 -6.56 -19.16 22.20
N HIS A 70 -6.77 -18.40 23.27
CA HIS A 70 -8.09 -17.89 23.67
C HIS A 70 -8.52 -16.55 23.01
N LYS A 71 -7.71 -15.92 22.15
CA LYS A 71 -8.01 -14.57 21.60
C LYS A 71 -8.83 -14.58 20.31
N ASP A 72 -8.78 -15.65 19.52
CA ASP A 72 -9.64 -15.81 18.33
C ASP A 72 -11.13 -16.05 18.72
N GLU A 73 -11.41 -16.28 20.01
CA GLU A 73 -12.76 -16.38 20.58
C GLU A 73 -13.32 -15.04 21.12
N LEU A 74 -12.63 -13.90 20.94
CA LEU A 74 -13.00 -12.62 21.59
C LEU A 74 -13.68 -11.58 20.69
N GLU A 75 -13.61 -11.68 19.35
CA GLU A 75 -14.36 -10.77 18.47
C GLU A 75 -15.80 -11.23 18.33
N ILE A 76 -16.74 -10.38 18.74
CA ILE A 76 -18.17 -10.58 18.49
C ILE A 76 -18.39 -10.48 16.98
N ARG A 77 -18.74 -11.59 16.34
CA ARG A 77 -19.26 -11.57 14.97
C ARG A 77 -20.71 -11.09 14.99
N ASP A 78 -20.87 -9.77 14.93
CA ASP A 78 -22.16 -9.12 14.84
C ASP A 78 -22.41 -8.64 13.41
N GLU A 79 -23.05 -9.50 12.60
CA GLU A 79 -23.40 -9.18 11.21
C GLU A 79 -24.38 -8.01 11.12
N LYS A 80 -25.26 -7.84 12.11
CA LYS A 80 -26.21 -6.71 12.16
C LYS A 80 -25.46 -5.39 12.36
N ARG A 81 -24.46 -5.36 13.25
CA ARG A 81 -23.56 -4.22 13.42
C ARG A 81 -22.83 -3.90 12.12
N ASN A 82 -22.27 -4.90 11.46
CA ASN A 82 -21.59 -4.68 10.17
C ASN A 82 -22.52 -4.05 9.12
N ALA A 83 -23.75 -4.56 8.99
CA ALA A 83 -24.75 -4.01 8.10
C ALA A 83 -25.17 -2.58 8.48
N ALA A 84 -25.31 -2.28 9.78
CA ALA A 84 -25.63 -0.94 10.27
C ALA A 84 -24.50 0.07 9.98
N PHE A 85 -23.23 -0.33 10.10
CA PHE A 85 -22.08 0.49 9.70
C PHE A 85 -22.05 0.77 8.19
N GLU A 86 -22.31 -0.24 7.35
CA GLU A 86 -22.37 -0.07 5.90
C GLU A 86 -23.50 0.87 5.50
N LYS A 87 -24.73 0.63 6.00
CA LYS A 87 -25.89 1.49 5.79
C LYS A 87 -25.60 2.95 6.16
N PHE A 88 -25.02 3.19 7.34
CA PHE A 88 -24.69 4.55 7.79
C PHE A 88 -23.71 5.24 6.84
N ARG A 89 -22.66 4.54 6.39
CA ARG A 89 -21.68 5.12 5.45
C ARG A 89 -22.32 5.44 4.09
N GLU A 90 -23.11 4.53 3.54
CA GLU A 90 -23.79 4.72 2.25
C GLU A 90 -24.76 5.91 2.26
N GLN A 91 -25.40 6.17 3.41
CA GLN A 91 -26.37 7.26 3.56
C GLN A 91 -25.74 8.62 3.79
N HIS A 92 -24.54 8.70 4.40
CA HIS A 92 -24.01 9.96 4.93
C HIS A 92 -22.69 10.43 4.32
N ILE A 93 -22.01 9.59 3.55
CA ILE A 93 -20.80 9.99 2.81
C ILE A 93 -20.84 9.48 1.37
N THR A 94 -20.14 10.18 0.48
CA THR A 94 -19.92 9.74 -0.90
C THR A 94 -18.45 9.31 -1.04
N LEU A 95 -18.20 8.24 -1.77
CA LEU A 95 -16.86 7.70 -1.98
C LEU A 95 -16.34 8.05 -3.38
N THR A 96 -15.03 8.25 -3.50
CA THR A 96 -14.35 8.22 -4.81
C THR A 96 -14.44 6.82 -5.43
N TYR A 97 -13.98 6.68 -6.68
CA TYR A 97 -13.63 5.35 -7.19
C TYR A 97 -12.57 4.70 -6.27
N LYS A 98 -12.56 3.37 -6.22
CA LYS A 98 -11.64 2.61 -5.37
C LYS A 98 -10.19 2.86 -5.79
N CYS A 99 -9.39 3.43 -4.88
CA CYS A 99 -7.98 3.67 -5.07
C CYS A 99 -7.16 2.55 -4.45
N ARG A 100 -6.51 1.72 -5.28
CA ARG A 100 -5.68 0.58 -4.82
C ARG A 100 -4.20 0.88 -4.90
N THR A 101 -3.81 1.84 -5.74
CA THR A 101 -2.41 2.17 -6.01
C THR A 101 -2.13 3.66 -5.88
N ALA A 102 -0.85 4.01 -5.81
CA ALA A 102 -0.40 5.39 -5.85
C ALA A 102 -0.83 6.14 -7.13
N SER A 103 -1.00 5.45 -8.26
CA SER A 103 -1.49 6.07 -9.50
C SER A 103 -2.99 6.36 -9.45
N ASP A 104 -3.78 5.48 -8.85
CA ASP A 104 -5.21 5.73 -8.64
C ASP A 104 -5.44 6.98 -7.81
N LEU A 105 -4.66 7.15 -6.73
CA LEU A 105 -4.70 8.34 -5.89
C LEU A 105 -4.23 9.59 -6.66
N TYR A 106 -3.17 9.46 -7.46
CA TYR A 106 -2.62 10.57 -8.23
C TYR A 106 -3.62 11.16 -9.22
N ARG A 107 -4.44 10.32 -9.86
CA ARG A 107 -5.50 10.76 -10.79
C ARG A 107 -6.58 11.64 -10.14
N LEU A 108 -6.75 11.57 -8.82
CA LEU A 108 -7.67 12.46 -8.10
C LEU A 108 -7.26 13.93 -8.23
N ASN A 109 -5.97 14.24 -8.50
CA ASN A 109 -5.51 15.62 -8.68
C ASN A 109 -6.12 16.33 -9.91
N ASP A 110 -6.72 15.58 -10.84
CA ASP A 110 -7.44 16.15 -11.99
C ASP A 110 -8.95 16.33 -11.70
N LEU A 111 -9.44 15.80 -10.57
CA LEU A 111 -10.87 15.77 -10.22
C LEU A 111 -11.23 16.63 -8.99
N TYR A 112 -10.24 16.99 -8.17
CA TYR A 112 -10.45 17.70 -6.91
C TYR A 112 -9.59 18.96 -6.82
N ASP A 113 -10.17 19.98 -6.20
CA ASP A 113 -9.56 21.29 -5.98
C ASP A 113 -8.81 21.36 -4.65
N SER A 114 -9.16 20.51 -3.69
CA SER A 114 -8.45 20.39 -2.41
C SER A 114 -8.49 18.97 -1.86
N PHE A 115 -7.49 18.65 -1.03
CA PHE A 115 -7.35 17.38 -0.34
C PHE A 115 -7.22 17.63 1.16
N VAL A 116 -8.15 17.08 1.93
CA VAL A 116 -8.18 17.20 3.39
C VAL A 116 -7.84 15.86 3.99
N CYS A 117 -6.71 15.75 4.68
CA CYS A 117 -6.45 14.61 5.55
C CYS A 117 -6.76 15.00 7.00
N GLY A 118 -7.35 14.08 7.74
CA GLY A 118 -7.73 14.36 9.11
C GLY A 118 -8.44 13.17 9.67
N SER A 119 -8.05 12.72 10.87
CA SER A 119 -8.74 11.65 11.59
C SER A 119 -7.98 11.14 12.81
N ASP A 120 -8.61 10.23 13.55
CA ASP A 120 -8.00 9.54 14.66
C ASP A 120 -6.84 8.64 14.20
N LEU A 121 -5.64 8.89 14.74
CA LEU A 121 -4.42 8.11 14.56
C LEU A 121 -3.93 7.90 13.11
N ILE A 122 -4.38 8.68 12.13
CA ILE A 122 -3.87 8.55 10.74
C ILE A 122 -2.38 8.88 10.60
N TRP A 123 -1.81 9.65 11.54
CA TRP A 123 -0.39 9.99 11.59
C TRP A 123 0.39 9.21 12.65
N SER A 124 -0.14 8.05 13.08
CA SER A 124 0.55 7.19 14.04
C SER A 124 1.87 6.66 13.48
N PRO A 125 3.01 6.84 14.19
CA PRO A 125 4.30 6.33 13.75
C PRO A 125 4.34 4.81 13.56
N SER A 126 3.56 4.07 14.36
CA SER A 126 3.52 2.60 14.32
C SER A 126 2.89 2.05 13.04
N TRP A 127 2.08 2.85 12.35
CA TRP A 127 1.38 2.50 11.12
C TRP A 127 1.64 3.52 10.01
N PHE A 128 2.84 4.11 10.03
CA PHE A 128 3.22 5.14 9.06
C PHE A 128 2.89 4.69 7.63
N ASN A 129 2.06 5.48 6.97
CA ASN A 129 1.73 5.31 5.57
C ASN A 129 1.66 6.69 4.92
N PRO A 130 2.55 7.00 3.95
CA PRO A 130 2.65 8.33 3.35
C PRO A 130 1.36 8.75 2.62
N LYS A 131 0.48 7.82 2.23
CA LYS A 131 -0.81 8.15 1.59
C LYS A 131 -1.73 8.96 2.50
N TYR A 132 -1.71 8.71 3.82
CA TYR A 132 -2.45 9.50 4.81
C TYR A 132 -1.83 10.87 5.10
N PHE A 133 -0.64 11.15 4.55
CA PHE A 133 -0.03 12.48 4.51
C PHE A 133 -0.20 13.13 3.13
N LEU A 134 -1.11 12.61 2.29
CA LEU A 134 -1.41 13.14 0.97
C LEU A 134 -0.19 13.15 0.02
N ASP A 135 0.68 12.13 0.10
CA ASP A 135 1.92 12.10 -0.68
C ASP A 135 1.73 12.22 -2.20
N PHE A 136 0.55 11.84 -2.69
CA PHE A 136 0.12 11.80 -4.08
C PHE A 136 -0.39 13.14 -4.60
N VAL A 137 -0.59 14.14 -3.74
CA VAL A 137 -1.09 15.46 -4.15
C VAL A 137 0.04 16.27 -4.79
N ARG A 138 -0.18 16.74 -6.02
CA ARG A 138 0.84 17.47 -6.81
C ARG A 138 1.06 18.88 -6.28
N ASP A 139 -0.03 19.59 -6.05
CA ASP A 139 -0.03 20.97 -5.58
C ASP A 139 -0.10 20.99 -4.04
N THR A 140 1.00 21.34 -3.39
CA THR A 140 1.04 21.38 -1.93
C THR A 140 0.11 22.44 -1.33
N ASP A 141 -0.33 23.42 -2.12
CA ASP A 141 -1.28 24.45 -1.69
C ASP A 141 -2.70 23.88 -1.56
N LYS A 142 -2.96 22.75 -2.23
CA LYS A 142 -4.23 22.02 -2.14
C LYS A 142 -4.33 21.11 -0.91
N MET A 143 -3.24 20.91 -0.17
CA MET A 143 -3.16 19.98 0.97
C MET A 143 -3.58 20.65 2.29
N ILE A 144 -4.55 20.06 2.97
CA ILE A 144 -5.03 20.48 4.29
C ILE A 144 -4.91 19.32 5.28
N ALA A 145 -4.25 19.57 6.41
CA ALA A 145 -4.31 18.69 7.57
C ALA A 145 -5.33 19.28 8.57
N TYR A 146 -6.48 18.63 8.71
CA TYR A 146 -7.52 18.99 9.69
C TYR A 146 -7.55 17.97 10.83
N ALA A 147 -7.03 18.34 12.00
CA ALA A 147 -7.01 17.51 13.20
C ALA A 147 -6.57 16.03 13.03
N PRO A 148 -5.52 15.69 12.24
CA PRO A 148 -4.88 14.37 12.35
C PRO A 148 -4.29 14.19 13.76
N SER A 149 -4.37 12.97 14.26
CA SER A 149 -3.75 12.58 15.53
C SER A 149 -2.50 11.73 15.29
N ILE A 150 -1.44 12.05 16.03
CA ILE A 150 -0.19 11.26 16.07
C ILE A 150 -0.32 10.16 17.14
N GLY A 151 -0.98 10.50 18.26
CA GLY A 151 -1.32 9.56 19.33
C GLY A 151 -0.13 9.00 20.12
N GLN A 152 1.08 9.51 19.90
CA GLN A 152 2.30 9.15 20.62
C GLN A 152 3.16 10.41 20.83
N THR A 153 3.88 10.45 21.95
CA THR A 153 4.76 11.57 22.30
C THR A 153 6.10 11.50 21.55
N ASP A 154 6.65 10.29 21.39
CA ASP A 154 7.98 10.07 20.82
C ASP A 154 7.94 9.20 19.56
N ILE A 155 8.62 9.66 18.51
CA ILE A 155 8.82 8.89 17.28
C ILE A 155 10.20 8.21 17.35
N LEU A 156 10.20 6.94 17.76
CA LEU A 156 11.44 6.22 18.09
C LEU A 156 12.22 5.71 16.89
N ASP A 157 11.57 5.38 15.77
CA ASP A 157 12.25 4.90 14.57
C ASP A 157 12.79 6.09 13.75
N PRO A 158 14.11 6.19 13.53
CA PRO A 158 14.70 7.34 12.84
C PRO A 158 14.23 7.49 11.39
N CYS A 159 14.05 6.39 10.66
CA CYS A 159 13.59 6.42 9.28
C CYS A 159 12.12 6.89 9.23
N VAL A 160 11.26 6.35 10.10
CA VAL A 160 9.86 6.82 10.23
C VAL A 160 9.82 8.29 10.58
N LYS A 161 10.61 8.73 11.57
CA LYS A 161 10.71 10.15 11.97
C LYS A 161 11.09 11.05 10.78
N LYS A 162 12.09 10.63 9.99
CA LYS A 162 12.53 11.34 8.80
C LYS A 162 11.45 11.39 7.72
N ARG A 163 10.78 10.28 7.42
CA ARG A 163 9.70 10.22 6.42
C ARG A 163 8.47 11.04 6.85
N MET A 164 8.10 11.02 8.13
CA MET A 164 7.03 11.85 8.67
C MET A 164 7.37 13.34 8.56
N LYS A 165 8.61 13.73 8.92
CA LYS A 165 9.10 15.11 8.76
C LYS A 165 8.90 15.60 7.32
N GLU A 166 9.45 14.87 6.35
CA GLU A 166 9.36 15.24 4.93
C GLU A 166 7.91 15.32 4.43
N SER A 167 7.02 14.48 4.96
CA SER A 167 5.60 14.48 4.61
C SER A 167 4.87 15.69 5.20
N ILE A 168 5.13 16.02 6.47
CA ILE A 168 4.50 17.14 7.19
C ILE A 168 5.02 18.50 6.68
N GLU A 169 6.28 18.56 6.26
CA GLU A 169 6.88 19.77 5.68
C GLU A 169 6.15 20.27 4.41
N ARG A 170 5.41 19.40 3.73
CA ARG A 170 4.60 19.76 2.56
C ARG A 170 3.33 20.53 2.89
N PHE A 171 2.79 20.42 4.11
CA PHE A 171 1.53 21.08 4.46
C PHE A 171 1.73 22.58 4.70
N ARG A 172 0.94 23.40 4.00
CA ARG A 172 0.76 24.83 4.29
C ARG A 172 -0.37 25.07 5.29
N HIS A 173 -1.44 24.30 5.18
CA HIS A 173 -2.57 24.34 6.11
C HIS A 173 -2.44 23.18 7.09
N LEU A 174 -1.87 23.46 8.26
CA LEU A 174 -1.46 22.44 9.23
C LEU A 174 -2.15 22.62 10.58
N SER A 175 -3.04 21.70 10.90
CA SER A 175 -3.56 21.51 12.25
C SER A 175 -3.35 20.08 12.72
N VAL A 176 -3.55 19.87 14.02
CA VAL A 176 -3.53 18.57 14.71
C VAL A 176 -4.58 18.56 15.80
N ARG A 177 -4.96 17.37 16.26
CA ARG A 177 -6.05 17.20 17.22
C ARG A 177 -5.64 17.45 18.67
N GLU A 178 -4.37 17.22 19.00
CA GLU A 178 -3.89 17.28 20.37
C GLU A 178 -2.59 18.08 20.49
N GLU A 179 -2.44 18.77 21.63
CA GLU A 179 -1.27 19.58 21.96
C GLU A 179 0.03 18.76 21.91
N GLN A 180 0.00 17.49 22.33
CA GLN A 180 1.14 16.57 22.24
C GLN A 180 1.59 16.41 20.78
N GLY A 181 0.65 16.28 19.85
CA GLY A 181 0.92 16.18 18.42
C GLY A 181 1.55 17.46 17.88
N SER A 182 1.08 18.64 18.32
CA SER A 182 1.65 19.92 17.90
C SER A 182 3.11 20.05 18.36
N ARG A 183 3.40 19.67 19.62
CA ARG A 183 4.77 19.61 20.14
C ARG A 183 5.66 18.63 19.36
N ALA A 184 5.15 17.45 19.03
CA ALA A 184 5.90 16.47 18.23
C ALA A 184 6.24 17.03 16.84
N ILE A 185 5.29 17.70 16.18
CA ILE A 185 5.51 18.37 14.89
C ILE A 185 6.58 19.47 15.01
N ARG A 186 6.48 20.32 16.03
CA ARG A 186 7.47 21.37 16.29
C ARG A 186 8.87 20.80 16.52
N GLN A 187 8.97 19.69 17.25
CA GLN A 187 10.25 19.03 17.49
C GLN A 187 10.90 18.45 16.22
N ILE A 188 10.11 17.88 15.29
CA ILE A 188 10.66 17.22 14.11
C ILE A 188 10.78 18.14 12.88
N CYS A 189 9.85 19.07 12.70
CA CYS A 189 9.78 19.97 11.54
C CYS A 189 10.11 21.44 11.85
N GLY A 190 10.10 21.85 13.12
CA GLY A 190 10.17 23.27 13.48
C GLY A 190 8.92 24.08 13.10
N LYS A 191 7.81 23.41 12.75
CA LYS A 191 6.53 24.04 12.39
C LYS A 191 5.59 24.10 13.59
N ASP A 192 4.84 25.18 13.72
CA ASP A 192 3.70 25.26 14.62
C ASP A 192 2.44 24.71 13.92
N ALA A 193 1.75 23.78 14.57
CA ALA A 193 0.48 23.23 14.09
C ALA A 193 -0.66 23.76 14.96
N PHE A 194 -1.72 24.28 14.33
CA PHE A 194 -2.91 24.71 15.05
C PHE A 194 -3.56 23.50 15.74
N VAL A 195 -3.95 23.63 17.01
CA VAL A 195 -4.66 22.56 17.72
C VAL A 195 -6.15 22.72 17.45
N ALA A 196 -6.68 21.93 16.53
CA ALA A 196 -8.08 21.94 16.13
C ALA A 196 -8.91 20.95 16.97
N LEU A 197 -10.18 21.27 17.18
CA LEU A 197 -11.13 20.31 17.76
C LEU A 197 -11.32 19.11 16.83
N ASP A 198 -11.62 17.97 17.44
CA ASP A 198 -12.06 16.77 16.73
C ASP A 198 -13.24 17.12 15.80
N PRO A 199 -13.26 16.60 14.55
CA PRO A 199 -14.33 16.89 13.60
C PRO A 199 -15.74 16.70 14.15
N THR A 200 -15.95 15.78 15.10
CA THR A 200 -17.28 15.53 15.68
C THR A 200 -17.88 16.72 16.40
N PHE A 201 -17.06 17.62 16.98
CA PHE A 201 -17.55 18.87 17.59
C PHE A 201 -17.92 19.96 16.58
N LEU A 202 -17.60 19.78 15.30
CA LEU A 202 -17.99 20.75 14.26
C LEU A 202 -19.50 20.72 14.00
N LEU A 203 -20.17 19.62 14.35
CA LEU A 203 -21.62 19.50 14.29
C LEU A 203 -22.22 19.74 15.69
N SER A 204 -23.39 20.37 15.71
CA SER A 204 -24.21 20.56 16.91
C SER A 204 -24.92 19.27 17.33
N ALA A 205 -25.45 19.26 18.55
CA ALA A 205 -26.26 18.16 19.06
C ALA A 205 -27.52 17.89 18.22
N ASP A 206 -28.17 18.94 17.71
CA ASP A 206 -29.36 18.81 16.86
C ASP A 206 -29.02 18.16 15.51
N GLU A 207 -27.88 18.54 14.94
CA GLU A 207 -27.39 17.93 13.70
C GLU A 207 -27.03 16.46 13.92
N TRP A 208 -26.39 16.14 15.04
CA TRP A 208 -26.13 14.75 15.43
C TRP A 208 -27.42 13.95 15.65
N THR A 209 -28.45 14.58 16.22
CA THR A 209 -29.77 13.96 16.41
C THR A 209 -30.39 13.55 15.08
N GLY A 210 -30.14 14.30 14.00
CA GLY A 210 -30.59 13.94 12.64
C GLY A 210 -29.89 12.71 12.04
N PHE A 211 -28.74 12.29 12.58
CA PHE A 211 -28.03 11.06 12.19
C PHE A 211 -28.34 9.87 13.12
N ALA A 212 -29.02 10.10 14.24
CA ALA A 212 -29.36 9.05 15.19
C ALA A 212 -30.45 8.13 14.63
N SER A 213 -30.45 6.87 15.03
CA SER A 213 -31.54 5.94 14.69
C SER A 213 -32.87 6.41 15.30
N GLU A 214 -33.97 6.09 14.63
CA GLU A 214 -35.32 6.43 15.10
C GLU A 214 -35.67 5.72 16.42
N GLY A 215 -36.50 6.37 17.23
CA GLY A 215 -36.94 5.89 18.54
C GLY A 215 -36.51 6.81 19.68
N LYS A 216 -37.17 6.64 20.83
CA LYS A 216 -36.77 7.22 22.11
C LYS A 216 -36.72 6.12 23.14
N SER A 217 -35.72 6.15 23.99
CA SER A 217 -35.73 5.29 25.17
C SER A 217 -36.72 5.83 26.21
N GLU A 218 -37.69 5.00 26.62
CA GLU A 218 -38.71 5.40 27.61
C GLU A 218 -38.20 5.30 29.06
N GLU A 219 -37.21 4.43 29.32
CA GLU A 219 -36.63 4.21 30.63
C GLU A 219 -35.21 4.79 30.75
N PRO A 220 -34.84 5.39 31.89
CA PRO A 220 -33.49 5.90 32.11
C PRO A 220 -32.48 4.75 32.24
N TYR A 221 -31.29 4.90 31.65
CA TYR A 221 -30.21 3.93 31.75
C TYR A 221 -28.82 4.58 31.83
N ILE A 222 -27.87 3.83 32.39
CA ILE A 222 -26.44 4.11 32.31
C ILE A 222 -25.90 3.38 31.09
N LEU A 223 -25.37 4.09 30.10
CA LEU A 223 -24.68 3.47 28.99
C LEU A 223 -23.22 3.17 29.35
N SER A 224 -22.78 1.93 29.17
CA SER A 224 -21.39 1.54 29.34
C SER A 224 -20.77 1.07 28.03
N TYR A 225 -19.63 1.66 27.67
CA TYR A 225 -18.88 1.33 26.46
C TYR A 225 -17.37 1.42 26.71
N PHE A 226 -16.72 0.27 26.84
CA PHE A 226 -15.30 0.16 27.11
C PHE A 226 -14.59 -0.57 25.96
N LEU A 227 -13.41 -0.11 25.60
CA LEU A 227 -12.57 -0.67 24.53
C LEU A 227 -11.29 -1.31 25.06
N GLY A 228 -10.95 -1.12 26.35
CA GLY A 228 -9.81 -1.75 27.00
C GLY A 228 -10.08 -3.17 27.46
N ASP A 229 -9.07 -4.05 27.34
CA ASP A 229 -9.15 -5.46 27.76
C ASP A 229 -9.03 -5.63 29.30
N ASP A 230 -8.46 -4.68 30.02
CA ASP A 230 -8.23 -4.72 31.48
C ASP A 230 -9.13 -3.70 32.20
N ASN A 231 -10.42 -4.06 32.33
CA ASN A 231 -11.47 -3.13 32.76
C ASN A 231 -12.38 -3.67 33.89
N GLU A 232 -12.04 -4.77 34.55
CA GLU A 232 -12.87 -5.38 35.62
C GLU A 232 -13.20 -4.39 36.75
N GLU A 233 -12.21 -3.61 37.17
CA GLU A 233 -12.41 -2.57 38.18
C GLU A 233 -13.33 -1.43 37.68
N ASN A 234 -13.28 -1.11 36.37
CA ASN A 234 -14.20 -0.13 35.77
C ASN A 234 -15.64 -0.66 35.84
N TRP A 235 -15.84 -1.94 35.52
CA TRP A 235 -17.15 -2.60 35.62
C TRP A 235 -17.65 -2.71 37.06
N HIS A 236 -16.75 -2.96 38.02
CA HIS A 236 -17.09 -2.91 39.43
C HIS A 236 -17.59 -1.51 39.83
N HIS A 237 -16.89 -0.45 39.40
CA HIS A 237 -17.33 0.92 39.64
C HIS A 237 -18.69 1.23 38.96
N VAL A 238 -18.91 0.75 37.74
CA VAL A 238 -20.20 0.89 37.04
C VAL A 238 -21.34 0.23 37.82
N LYS A 239 -21.13 -0.97 38.37
CA LYS A 239 -22.12 -1.66 39.21
C LYS A 239 -22.44 -0.85 40.47
N MET A 240 -21.41 -0.41 41.20
CA MET A 240 -21.57 0.42 42.40
C MET A 240 -22.30 1.73 42.09
N LEU A 241 -22.01 2.35 40.95
CA LEU A 241 -22.68 3.56 40.49
C LEU A 241 -24.16 3.29 40.20
N SER A 242 -24.48 2.23 39.45
CA SER A 242 -25.85 1.81 39.14
C SER A 242 -26.69 1.58 40.39
N GLU A 243 -26.13 0.89 41.39
CA GLU A 243 -26.78 0.66 42.67
C GLU A 243 -26.98 1.96 43.46
N LYS A 244 -25.99 2.87 43.43
CA LYS A 244 -26.04 4.17 44.13
C LYS A 244 -27.10 5.10 43.55
N ILE A 245 -27.18 5.24 42.23
CA ILE A 245 -28.12 6.16 41.57
C ILE A 245 -29.44 5.49 41.16
N LYS A 246 -29.55 4.16 41.33
CA LYS A 246 -30.73 3.33 41.01
C LYS A 246 -31.17 3.40 39.55
N ILE A 247 -30.20 3.40 38.64
CA ILE A 247 -30.43 3.41 37.19
C ILE A 247 -29.81 2.14 36.59
N PRO A 248 -30.54 1.35 35.79
CA PRO A 248 -30.03 0.12 35.18
C PRO A 248 -28.93 0.40 34.14
N VAL A 249 -28.07 -0.58 33.89
CA VAL A 249 -26.95 -0.46 32.94
C VAL A 249 -27.29 -1.12 31.61
N LYS A 250 -27.05 -0.38 30.53
CA LYS A 250 -26.98 -0.90 29.16
C LYS A 250 -25.54 -0.93 28.67
N VAL A 251 -25.17 -1.96 27.92
CA VAL A 251 -23.80 -2.19 27.46
C VAL A 251 -23.76 -2.24 25.93
N ILE A 252 -22.81 -1.51 25.33
CA ILE A 252 -22.42 -1.74 23.94
C ILE A 252 -21.27 -2.74 23.96
N PRO A 253 -21.50 -4.01 23.59
CA PRO A 253 -20.52 -5.06 23.78
C PRO A 253 -19.40 -4.96 22.74
N VAL A 254 -18.16 -5.13 23.19
CA VAL A 254 -16.96 -5.16 22.33
C VAL A 254 -16.26 -6.52 22.37
N CYS A 255 -16.47 -7.31 23.42
CA CYS A 255 -15.97 -8.67 23.55
C CYS A 255 -17.03 -9.61 24.16
N ASN A 256 -16.82 -10.91 24.02
CA ASN A 256 -17.77 -11.92 24.51
C ASN A 256 -17.99 -11.89 26.03
N ASP A 257 -17.04 -11.35 26.81
CA ASP A 257 -17.19 -11.25 28.25
C ASP A 257 -18.20 -10.17 28.66
N ASP A 258 -18.43 -9.15 27.83
CA ASP A 258 -19.42 -8.10 28.11
C ASP A 258 -20.84 -8.67 28.24
N TYR A 259 -21.18 -9.69 27.45
CA TYR A 259 -22.48 -10.38 27.56
C TYR A 259 -22.64 -11.17 28.87
N LYS A 260 -21.53 -11.57 29.50
CA LYS A 260 -21.54 -12.39 30.73
C LYS A 260 -21.63 -11.54 32.01
N ARG A 261 -21.59 -10.20 31.90
CA ARG A 261 -21.56 -9.29 33.06
C ARG A 261 -22.91 -9.11 33.76
N GLY A 262 -23.99 -9.63 33.20
CA GLY A 262 -25.33 -9.55 33.79
C GLY A 262 -26.03 -8.20 33.62
N PHE A 263 -25.56 -7.36 32.70
CA PHE A 263 -26.20 -6.11 32.27
C PHE A 263 -26.96 -6.31 30.95
N ALA A 264 -27.84 -5.38 30.59
CA ALA A 264 -28.54 -5.42 29.31
C ALA A 264 -27.57 -5.09 28.16
N ALA A 265 -27.21 -6.07 27.34
CA ALA A 265 -26.34 -5.87 26.18
C ALA A 265 -27.14 -5.50 24.93
N GLU A 266 -26.66 -4.52 24.17
CA GLU A 266 -27.29 -4.03 22.94
C GLU A 266 -26.58 -4.62 21.70
N ASP A 267 -27.30 -5.47 20.95
CA ASP A 267 -26.81 -6.08 19.71
C ASP A 267 -27.02 -5.17 18.51
N GLY A 268 -26.23 -5.36 17.44
CA GLY A 268 -26.45 -4.71 16.16
C GLY A 268 -26.19 -3.21 16.13
N VAL A 269 -25.56 -2.66 17.17
CA VAL A 269 -25.31 -1.21 17.32
C VAL A 269 -24.37 -0.71 16.22
N GLY A 270 -24.90 0.04 15.25
CA GLY A 270 -24.13 0.81 14.27
C GLY A 270 -23.94 2.27 14.70
N PRO A 271 -23.36 3.14 13.84
CA PRO A 271 -23.09 4.52 14.21
C PRO A 271 -24.36 5.34 14.55
N ALA A 272 -25.47 5.12 13.84
CA ALA A 272 -26.75 5.77 14.14
C ALA A 272 -27.28 5.37 15.52
N GLU A 273 -27.22 4.07 15.83
CA GLU A 273 -27.63 3.51 17.12
C GLU A 273 -26.70 3.98 18.24
N PHE A 274 -25.39 4.10 17.99
CA PHE A 274 -24.43 4.64 18.96
C PHE A 274 -24.75 6.09 19.35
N ILE A 275 -25.09 6.93 18.38
CA ILE A 275 -25.52 8.32 18.64
C ILE A 275 -26.78 8.33 19.48
N HIS A 276 -27.81 7.55 19.09
CA HIS A 276 -29.06 7.42 19.82
C HIS A 276 -28.82 7.00 21.27
N LEU A 277 -28.05 5.91 21.47
CA LEU A 277 -27.81 5.34 22.78
C LEU A 277 -27.10 6.32 23.72
N ILE A 278 -26.19 7.16 23.23
CA ILE A 278 -25.58 8.19 24.07
C ILE A 278 -26.56 9.33 24.34
N ARG A 279 -27.24 9.84 23.31
CA ARG A 279 -28.18 10.97 23.40
C ARG A 279 -29.26 10.75 24.46
N ASP A 280 -29.80 9.54 24.51
CA ASP A 280 -30.93 9.19 25.40
C ASP A 280 -30.49 8.60 26.74
N ALA A 281 -29.17 8.44 26.98
CA ALA A 281 -28.67 7.93 28.24
C ALA A 281 -28.90 8.93 29.38
N ALA A 282 -29.23 8.42 30.57
CA ALA A 282 -29.24 9.23 31.78
C ALA A 282 -27.80 9.47 32.31
N PHE A 283 -26.89 8.54 32.01
CA PHE A 283 -25.47 8.63 32.37
C PHE A 283 -24.60 7.81 31.42
N VAL A 284 -23.33 8.17 31.20
CA VAL A 284 -22.39 7.39 30.39
C VAL A 284 -21.12 7.01 31.15
N CYS A 285 -20.67 5.76 31.04
CA CYS A 285 -19.39 5.26 31.54
C CYS A 285 -18.55 4.73 30.39
N THR A 286 -17.37 5.30 30.14
CA THR A 286 -16.61 4.99 28.90
C THR A 286 -15.10 5.20 29.01
N ASP A 287 -14.30 4.32 28.42
CA ASP A 287 -12.87 4.58 28.16
C ASP A 287 -12.61 5.03 26.70
N SER A 288 -13.68 5.21 25.93
CA SER A 288 -13.64 5.63 24.54
C SER A 288 -13.61 7.15 24.43
N PHE A 289 -12.60 7.66 23.72
CA PHE A 289 -12.49 9.07 23.37
C PHE A 289 -13.78 9.63 22.74
N HIS A 290 -14.38 8.89 21.78
CA HIS A 290 -15.62 9.35 21.14
C HIS A 290 -16.84 9.16 22.04
N GLY A 291 -16.85 8.18 22.95
CA GLY A 291 -17.90 8.09 23.97
C GLY A 291 -17.90 9.34 24.87
N THR A 292 -16.72 9.80 25.27
CA THR A 292 -16.54 11.04 26.04
C THR A 292 -17.00 12.27 25.26
N ILE A 293 -16.59 12.39 24.00
CA ILE A 293 -17.00 13.53 23.14
C ILE A 293 -18.51 13.60 23.00
N PHE A 294 -19.16 12.49 22.63
CA PHE A 294 -20.61 12.49 22.42
C PHE A 294 -21.40 12.73 23.72
N SER A 295 -20.86 12.31 24.87
CA SER A 295 -21.43 12.67 26.17
C SER A 295 -21.41 14.19 26.41
N ILE A 296 -20.31 14.86 26.04
CA ILE A 296 -20.20 16.33 26.11
C ILE A 296 -21.16 17.00 25.12
N ILE A 297 -21.20 16.55 23.86
CA ILE A 297 -22.06 17.10 22.80
C ILE A 297 -23.54 17.07 23.23
N PHE A 298 -24.00 15.93 23.74
CA PHE A 298 -25.39 15.76 24.17
C PHE A 298 -25.66 16.21 25.60
N LYS A 299 -24.65 16.74 26.31
CA LYS A 299 -24.74 17.18 27.70
C LYS A 299 -25.25 16.09 28.65
N VAL A 300 -24.81 14.86 28.42
CA VAL A 300 -25.15 13.70 29.25
C VAL A 300 -24.08 13.52 30.32
N PRO A 301 -24.42 13.51 31.62
CA PRO A 301 -23.46 13.27 32.69
C PRO A 301 -22.66 11.98 32.46
N PHE A 302 -21.33 12.02 32.65
CA PHE A 302 -20.48 10.89 32.30
C PHE A 302 -19.29 10.68 33.21
N TYR A 303 -18.75 9.46 33.25
CA TYR A 303 -17.40 9.19 33.72
C TYR A 303 -16.56 8.61 32.61
N THR A 304 -15.32 9.09 32.52
CA THR A 304 -14.34 8.56 31.57
C THR A 304 -13.14 7.95 32.27
N TYR A 305 -12.66 6.84 31.72
CA TYR A 305 -11.66 5.99 32.37
C TYR A 305 -10.39 5.95 31.52
N GLU A 306 -9.24 5.83 32.19
CA GLU A 306 -7.97 5.60 31.50
C GLU A 306 -7.92 4.17 30.95
N ARG A 307 -7.56 4.03 29.68
CA ARG A 307 -7.43 2.73 29.03
C ARG A 307 -6.03 2.13 29.20
N TYR A 308 -5.02 2.98 29.20
CA TYR A 308 -3.61 2.59 29.28
C TYR A 308 -3.02 3.03 30.61
N SER A 309 -2.08 2.24 31.16
CA SER A 309 -1.35 2.65 32.35
C SER A 309 -0.39 3.80 32.02
N ASN A 310 -0.05 4.61 33.03
CA ASN A 310 0.87 5.75 32.88
C ASN A 310 2.28 5.36 32.40
N ASN A 311 2.68 4.09 32.54
CA ASN A 311 3.97 3.57 32.09
C ASN A 311 3.94 3.00 30.66
N ASP A 312 2.79 2.96 29.99
CA ASP A 312 2.70 2.49 28.60
C ASP A 312 3.21 3.55 27.62
N LYS A 313 4.33 3.25 26.97
CA LYS A 313 4.95 4.13 25.96
C LYS A 313 4.08 4.32 24.71
N ASN A 314 3.09 3.46 24.48
CA ASN A 314 2.11 3.59 23.41
C ASN A 314 0.75 4.12 23.93
N SER A 315 0.71 4.70 25.15
CA SER A 315 -0.52 5.24 25.73
C SER A 315 -1.13 6.30 24.82
N ARG A 316 -2.44 6.17 24.62
CA ARG A 316 -3.26 7.08 23.81
C ARG A 316 -4.24 7.89 24.66
N ASN A 317 -4.07 7.89 25.99
CA ASN A 317 -4.93 8.60 26.94
C ASN A 317 -4.82 10.13 26.79
N SER A 318 -3.70 10.63 26.23
CA SER A 318 -3.46 12.07 26.00
C SER A 318 -4.63 12.78 25.30
N ARG A 319 -5.32 12.09 24.39
CA ARG A 319 -6.50 12.62 23.68
C ARG A 319 -7.65 12.90 24.65
N ILE A 320 -7.95 11.97 25.57
CA ILE A 320 -8.99 12.15 26.61
C ILE A 320 -8.59 13.28 27.55
N HIS A 321 -7.34 13.30 28.04
CA HIS A 321 -6.89 14.39 28.91
C HIS A 321 -6.99 15.76 28.23
N ASN A 322 -6.66 15.84 26.95
CA ASN A 322 -6.73 17.07 26.17
C ASN A 322 -8.18 17.59 26.07
N ILE A 323 -9.14 16.73 25.72
CA ILE A 323 -10.53 17.20 25.58
C ILE A 323 -11.17 17.57 26.92
N LEU A 324 -10.87 16.84 28.00
CA LEU A 324 -11.32 17.21 29.34
C LEU A 324 -10.67 18.51 29.82
N GLN A 325 -9.42 18.77 29.43
CA GLN A 325 -8.77 20.05 29.70
C GLN A 325 -9.43 21.21 28.96
N ILE A 326 -9.73 21.04 27.67
CA ILE A 326 -10.39 22.07 26.86
C ILE A 326 -11.79 22.36 27.39
N SER A 327 -12.58 21.32 27.68
CA SER A 327 -13.94 21.46 28.22
C SER A 327 -13.97 21.88 29.69
N GLY A 328 -12.87 21.79 30.43
CA GLY A 328 -12.84 22.07 31.87
C GLY A 328 -13.52 21.01 32.73
N LEU A 329 -13.67 19.78 32.23
CA LEU A 329 -14.34 18.64 32.87
C LEU A 329 -13.36 17.59 33.40
N LYS A 330 -12.20 18.03 33.94
CA LYS A 330 -11.13 17.12 34.39
C LYS A 330 -11.56 16.20 35.53
N GLU A 331 -12.50 16.65 36.36
CA GLU A 331 -13.12 15.92 37.47
C GLU A 331 -13.98 14.72 37.03
N ARG A 332 -14.30 14.61 35.73
CA ARG A 332 -15.01 13.47 35.15
C ARG A 332 -14.08 12.30 34.80
N LEU A 333 -12.76 12.49 34.89
CA LEU A 333 -11.77 11.44 34.72
C LEU A 333 -11.66 10.59 36.00
N VAL A 334 -11.86 9.29 35.87
CA VAL A 334 -11.62 8.33 36.95
C VAL A 334 -10.14 8.00 37.02
N ILE A 335 -9.45 8.54 38.04
CA ILE A 335 -8.02 8.30 38.28
C ILE A 335 -7.86 7.25 39.39
N ASN A 336 -6.92 6.31 39.23
CA ASN A 336 -6.65 5.23 40.19
C ASN A 336 -7.92 4.46 40.60
N LYS A 337 -8.88 4.37 39.67
CA LYS A 337 -10.05 3.48 39.72
C LYS A 337 -10.94 3.63 40.97
N SER A 338 -10.87 4.77 41.68
CA SER A 338 -11.64 5.01 42.92
C SER A 338 -11.88 6.49 43.29
N GLN A 339 -11.13 7.45 42.71
CA GLN A 339 -11.33 8.87 42.98
C GLN A 339 -12.24 9.48 41.91
N VAL A 340 -13.48 9.80 42.29
CA VAL A 340 -14.47 10.48 41.44
C VAL A 340 -15.25 11.51 42.24
N ASN A 341 -15.96 12.41 41.54
CA ASN A 341 -16.90 13.32 42.18
C ASN A 341 -17.92 12.52 43.04
N PRO A 342 -18.10 12.86 44.34
CA PRO A 342 -19.08 12.20 45.20
C PRO A 342 -20.53 12.34 44.70
N GLU A 343 -20.81 13.32 43.84
CA GLU A 343 -22.11 13.61 43.23
C GLU A 343 -22.06 13.35 41.70
N PRO A 344 -22.35 12.11 41.24
CA PRO A 344 -22.18 11.75 39.83
C PRO A 344 -23.01 12.62 38.86
N MET A 345 -24.23 12.97 39.27
CA MET A 345 -25.17 13.73 38.46
C MET A 345 -24.87 15.24 38.39
N ASP A 346 -24.04 15.79 39.29
CA ASP A 346 -23.57 17.18 39.17
C ASP A 346 -22.49 17.24 38.08
N CYS A 347 -22.92 17.54 36.86
CA CYS A 347 -22.07 17.76 35.71
C CYS A 347 -22.42 19.11 35.08
N ARG A 348 -21.57 20.12 35.33
CA ARG A 348 -21.81 21.50 34.91
C ARG A 348 -21.35 21.69 33.46
N PHE A 349 -22.30 21.65 32.54
CA PHE A 349 -22.00 21.77 31.11
C PHE A 349 -21.92 23.21 30.64
N GLU A 350 -22.48 24.20 31.32
CA GLU A 350 -22.58 25.58 30.82
C GLU A 350 -21.19 26.14 30.46
N GLY A 351 -20.27 26.18 31.43
CA GLY A 351 -18.90 26.65 31.19
C GLY A 351 -18.09 25.74 30.27
N ALA A 352 -18.43 24.45 30.18
CA ALA A 352 -17.80 23.53 29.25
C ALA A 352 -18.21 23.82 27.81
N MET A 353 -19.50 24.08 27.57
CA MET A 353 -20.05 24.37 26.25
C MET A 353 -19.59 25.73 25.73
N GLU A 354 -19.43 26.74 26.58
CA GLU A 354 -18.83 28.02 26.19
C GLU A 354 -17.40 27.83 25.66
N ARG A 355 -16.58 27.03 26.35
CA ARG A 355 -15.21 26.72 25.92
C ARG A 355 -15.20 25.92 24.62
N ILE A 356 -16.05 24.90 24.50
CA ILE A 356 -16.15 24.08 23.30
C ILE A 356 -16.62 24.91 22.11
N GLU A 357 -17.59 25.81 22.27
CA GLU A 357 -18.09 26.64 21.16
C GLU A 357 -17.03 27.65 20.69
N GLU A 358 -16.24 28.22 21.60
CA GLU A 358 -15.12 29.08 21.23
C GLU A 358 -14.03 28.32 20.46
N GLU A 359 -13.64 27.12 20.91
CA GLU A 359 -12.67 26.28 20.20
C GLU A 359 -13.23 25.75 18.87
N LYS A 360 -14.54 25.49 18.79
CA LYS A 360 -15.25 25.13 17.55
C LYS A 360 -15.21 26.28 16.56
N ARG A 361 -15.48 27.51 17.00
CA ARG A 361 -15.40 28.71 16.17
C ARG A 361 -13.99 28.87 15.58
N LYS A 362 -12.94 28.73 16.39
CA LYS A 362 -11.54 28.77 15.91
C LYS A 362 -11.25 27.67 14.90
N SER A 363 -11.73 26.46 15.17
CA SER A 363 -11.51 25.30 14.30
C SER A 363 -12.23 25.43 12.95
N LEU A 364 -13.47 25.95 12.94
CA LEU A 364 -14.20 26.28 11.72
C LEU A 364 -13.53 27.41 10.93
N VAL A 365 -13.04 28.45 11.60
CA VAL A 365 -12.27 29.52 10.95
C VAL A 365 -11.04 28.95 10.26
N PHE A 366 -10.27 28.09 10.94
CA PHE A 366 -9.12 27.41 10.31
C PHE A 366 -9.55 26.58 9.09
N LEU A 367 -10.59 25.76 9.22
CA LEU A 367 -11.05 24.89 8.12
C LEU A 367 -11.53 25.73 6.93
N HIS A 368 -12.33 26.77 7.16
CA HIS A 368 -12.87 27.62 6.09
C HIS A 368 -11.77 28.42 5.39
N ASP A 369 -10.81 28.98 6.14
CA ASP A 369 -9.67 29.69 5.57
C ASP A 369 -8.78 28.76 4.74
N ALA A 370 -8.48 27.57 5.29
CA ALA A 370 -7.71 26.54 4.59
C ALA A 370 -8.39 26.10 3.29
N LEU A 371 -9.70 25.81 3.34
CA LEU A 371 -10.49 25.46 2.15
C LEU A 371 -10.50 26.62 1.16
N SER A 372 -10.81 27.84 1.57
CA SER A 372 -10.87 28.98 0.67
C SER A 372 -9.53 29.20 -0.06
N LYS A 373 -8.41 29.12 0.66
CA LYS A 373 -7.07 29.29 0.09
C LYS A 373 -6.66 28.14 -0.81
N SER A 374 -6.87 26.89 -0.38
CA SER A 374 -6.51 25.70 -1.16
C SER A 374 -7.30 25.63 -2.47
N MET A 375 -8.59 25.94 -2.40
CA MET A 375 -9.51 25.97 -3.53
C MET A 375 -9.17 27.06 -4.53
N ALA A 376 -8.56 28.16 -4.08
CA ALA A 376 -8.13 29.27 -4.93
C ALA A 376 -6.74 29.07 -5.56
N SER A 377 -6.07 27.94 -5.32
CA SER A 377 -4.76 27.68 -5.92
C SER A 377 -4.84 27.54 -7.44
N GLU A 378 -4.12 28.42 -8.15
CA GLU A 378 -3.96 28.41 -9.61
C GLU A 378 -2.51 28.08 -10.01
N ASN A 379 -1.76 27.38 -9.15
CA ASN A 379 -0.36 27.08 -9.40
C ASN A 379 -0.14 26.37 -10.75
N HIS A 380 0.66 27.00 -11.62
CA HIS A 380 1.11 26.41 -12.87
C HIS A 380 2.19 25.35 -12.61
N LEU A 381 1.73 24.17 -12.21
CA LEU A 381 2.61 23.02 -12.00
C LEU A 381 3.21 22.51 -13.31
N SER A 382 4.39 21.90 -13.20
CA SER A 382 4.97 21.09 -14.27
C SER A 382 4.03 19.94 -14.62
N PHE A 383 3.80 19.74 -15.92
CA PHE A 383 3.03 18.61 -16.41
C PHE A 383 3.78 17.31 -16.13
N GLU A 384 3.12 16.41 -15.42
CA GLU A 384 3.58 15.08 -15.07
C GLU A 384 2.57 14.04 -15.55
N ILE A 385 3.07 12.94 -16.11
CA ILE A 385 2.23 11.90 -16.72
C ILE A 385 1.64 10.97 -15.66
N THR A 386 2.43 10.63 -14.63
CA THR A 386 2.10 9.72 -13.52
C THR A 386 3.18 9.80 -12.45
N ASN A 387 2.83 9.51 -11.18
CA ASN A 387 3.79 9.35 -10.08
C ASN A 387 4.37 7.93 -9.95
N THR A 388 3.95 6.98 -10.79
CA THR A 388 4.41 5.58 -10.79
C THR A 388 4.94 5.16 -12.16
N CYS A 389 5.81 5.97 -12.75
CA CYS A 389 6.39 5.69 -14.06
C CYS A 389 7.22 4.40 -14.07
N CYS A 390 7.03 3.54 -15.09
CA CYS A 390 7.84 2.34 -15.30
C CYS A 390 8.93 2.46 -16.40
N GLY A 391 8.99 3.61 -17.08
CA GLY A 391 9.98 3.85 -18.13
C GLY A 391 9.82 3.02 -19.40
N CYS A 392 8.62 2.53 -19.73
CA CYS A 392 8.39 1.69 -20.90
C CYS A 392 8.64 2.40 -22.25
N GLY A 393 8.33 3.70 -22.34
CA GLY A 393 8.51 4.48 -23.58
C GLY A 393 7.25 4.71 -24.41
N SER A 394 6.10 4.16 -24.00
CA SER A 394 4.82 4.42 -24.68
C SER A 394 4.51 5.92 -24.83
N CYS A 395 4.68 6.68 -23.75
CA CYS A 395 4.46 8.12 -23.75
C CYS A 395 5.44 8.91 -24.64
N GLN A 396 6.68 8.42 -24.82
CA GLN A 396 7.63 9.03 -25.74
C GLN A 396 7.22 8.75 -27.19
N ALA A 397 6.80 7.52 -27.49
CA ALA A 397 6.44 7.14 -28.85
C ALA A 397 5.18 7.83 -29.38
N ILE A 398 4.18 8.08 -28.53
CA ILE A 398 2.94 8.77 -28.92
C ILE A 398 3.08 10.30 -28.97
N CYS A 399 4.17 10.88 -28.45
CA CYS A 399 4.30 12.33 -28.32
C CYS A 399 4.84 12.97 -29.60
N ASP A 400 3.94 13.43 -30.47
CA ASP A 400 4.33 14.06 -31.74
C ASP A 400 5.07 15.40 -31.58
N GLN A 401 4.94 16.04 -30.42
CA GLN A 401 5.69 17.26 -30.07
C GLN A 401 7.15 16.98 -29.69
N GLY A 402 7.54 15.71 -29.52
CA GLY A 402 8.86 15.34 -29.02
C GLY A 402 9.14 15.86 -27.60
N ALA A 403 8.10 16.12 -26.82
CA ALA A 403 8.18 16.71 -25.48
C ALA A 403 8.50 15.67 -24.40
N VAL A 404 8.36 14.37 -24.67
CA VAL A 404 8.59 13.30 -23.70
C VAL A 404 9.83 12.50 -24.08
N ARG A 405 10.75 12.28 -23.13
CA ARG A 405 11.93 11.42 -23.30
C ARG A 405 12.04 10.43 -22.15
N ILE A 406 12.46 9.20 -22.45
CA ILE A 406 12.83 8.21 -21.45
C ILE A 406 14.30 8.37 -21.12
N ILE A 407 14.61 8.76 -19.88
CA ILE A 407 15.97 8.97 -19.39
C ILE A 407 16.15 8.30 -18.03
N ARG A 408 17.39 7.93 -17.68
CA ARG A 408 17.70 7.37 -16.37
C ARG A 408 17.68 8.48 -15.32
N ASN A 409 16.88 8.32 -14.27
CA ASN A 409 16.81 9.25 -13.16
C ASN A 409 17.94 9.00 -12.13
N ARG A 410 18.02 9.84 -11.10
CA ARG A 410 19.05 9.73 -10.03
C ARG A 410 19.02 8.38 -9.29
N ASP A 411 17.83 7.80 -9.14
CA ASP A 411 17.64 6.52 -8.45
C ASP A 411 17.95 5.33 -9.37
N GLY A 412 18.48 5.57 -10.58
CA GLY A 412 18.94 4.53 -11.49
C GLY A 412 17.84 3.88 -12.34
N PHE A 413 16.65 4.48 -12.45
CA PHE A 413 15.54 3.94 -13.24
C PHE A 413 15.34 4.75 -14.52
N TRP A 414 15.11 4.07 -15.65
CA TRP A 414 14.52 4.71 -16.82
C TRP A 414 13.13 5.21 -16.47
N ALA A 415 12.87 6.49 -16.71
CA ALA A 415 11.61 7.16 -16.41
C ALA A 415 11.31 8.23 -17.47
N ALA A 416 10.04 8.58 -17.60
CA ALA A 416 9.61 9.64 -18.50
C ALA A 416 9.96 11.02 -17.91
N GLN A 417 10.63 11.85 -18.71
CA GLN A 417 10.86 13.26 -18.46
C GLN A 417 10.08 14.08 -19.49
N VAL A 418 9.29 15.04 -19.01
CA VAL A 418 8.52 15.96 -19.86
C VAL A 418 9.25 17.29 -19.97
N GLU A 419 9.62 17.66 -21.19
CA GLU A 419 10.16 18.97 -21.55
C GLU A 419 9.02 20.00 -21.61
N GLN A 420 8.83 20.74 -20.51
CA GLN A 420 7.68 21.61 -20.27
C GLN A 420 7.45 22.63 -21.39
N LYS A 421 8.53 23.18 -21.98
CA LYS A 421 8.44 24.19 -23.06
C LYS A 421 7.89 23.63 -24.39
N LYS A 422 8.01 22.32 -24.62
CA LYS A 422 7.46 21.65 -25.81
C LYS A 422 6.10 21.01 -25.54
N CYS A 423 5.74 20.79 -24.27
CA CYS A 423 4.52 20.12 -23.90
C CYS A 423 3.31 21.04 -24.13
N THR A 424 2.42 20.63 -25.03
CA THR A 424 1.14 21.30 -25.29
C THR A 424 0.03 20.88 -24.32
N ARG A 425 0.32 19.98 -23.36
CA ARG A 425 -0.63 19.41 -22.40
C ARG A 425 -1.84 18.72 -23.06
N CYS A 426 -1.66 18.16 -24.26
CA CYS A 426 -2.71 17.46 -25.01
C CYS A 426 -3.21 16.14 -24.39
N GLY A 427 -2.57 15.62 -23.35
CA GLY A 427 -3.06 14.45 -22.60
C GLY A 427 -2.80 13.07 -23.21
N VAL A 428 -2.45 12.96 -24.51
CA VAL A 428 -2.29 11.64 -25.18
C VAL A 428 -1.26 10.71 -24.51
N CYS A 429 -0.21 11.27 -23.89
CA CYS A 429 0.79 10.50 -23.16
C CYS A 429 0.27 9.90 -21.84
N VAL A 430 -0.75 10.52 -21.24
CA VAL A 430 -1.45 10.01 -20.04
C VAL A 430 -2.31 8.82 -20.43
N GLU A 431 -3.03 8.89 -21.56
CA GLU A 431 -3.90 7.82 -22.05
C GLU A 431 -3.16 6.50 -22.31
N VAL A 432 -1.99 6.57 -22.96
CA VAL A 432 -1.19 5.37 -23.29
C VAL A 432 -0.34 4.86 -22.11
N CYS A 433 -0.31 5.58 -20.99
CA CYS A 433 0.48 5.17 -19.83
C CYS A 433 -0.13 3.92 -19.19
N PRO A 434 0.65 2.84 -18.97
CA PRO A 434 0.13 1.60 -18.37
C PRO A 434 -0.41 1.80 -16.95
N PHE A 435 0.02 2.83 -16.22
CA PHE A 435 -0.42 3.12 -14.85
C PHE A 435 -1.63 4.07 -14.76
N ASN A 436 -2.14 4.59 -15.88
CA ASN A 436 -3.29 5.50 -15.89
C ASN A 436 -4.59 4.83 -16.37
N GLY A 437 -4.72 3.50 -16.25
CA GLY A 437 -5.94 2.79 -16.61
C GLY A 437 -6.06 1.42 -15.94
N GLU A 438 -7.18 0.74 -16.15
CA GLU A 438 -7.45 -0.58 -15.58
C GLU A 438 -6.71 -1.70 -16.35
N THR A 439 -6.60 -2.87 -15.72
CA THR A 439 -6.09 -4.09 -16.37
C THR A 439 -7.26 -4.93 -16.87
N THR A 440 -7.14 -5.51 -18.07
CA THR A 440 -8.27 -6.14 -18.79
C THR A 440 -8.25 -7.67 -18.82
N GLY A 441 -7.46 -8.32 -17.95
CA GLY A 441 -7.49 -9.78 -17.79
C GLY A 441 -6.73 -10.23 -16.55
N ASN A 442 -7.23 -11.25 -15.83
CA ASN A 442 -6.68 -11.69 -14.55
C ASN A 442 -6.31 -13.18 -14.56
N LEU A 443 -5.07 -13.51 -14.16
CA LEU A 443 -4.59 -14.88 -13.99
C LEU A 443 -5.50 -15.76 -13.12
N SER A 444 -6.37 -15.15 -12.30
CA SER A 444 -7.28 -15.87 -11.43
C SER A 444 -8.64 -16.24 -12.05
N GLU A 445 -8.90 -15.92 -13.31
CA GLU A 445 -10.17 -16.24 -13.98
C GLU A 445 -10.28 -17.73 -14.34
N LYS A 446 -11.45 -18.33 -14.08
CA LYS A 446 -11.69 -19.78 -14.16
C LYS A 446 -11.58 -20.39 -15.58
N GLU A 447 -11.54 -19.57 -16.64
CA GLU A 447 -11.65 -20.01 -18.04
C GLU A 447 -10.33 -19.90 -18.84
N GLN A 448 -9.23 -19.53 -18.18
CA GLN A 448 -7.94 -19.40 -18.87
C GLN A 448 -7.39 -20.75 -19.33
N ALA A 449 -6.91 -20.81 -20.58
CA ALA A 449 -6.17 -21.97 -21.06
C ALA A 449 -4.75 -21.91 -20.48
N LEU A 450 -4.44 -22.88 -19.63
CA LEU A 450 -3.16 -22.99 -18.92
C LEU A 450 -2.43 -24.24 -19.39
N PHE A 451 -1.15 -24.07 -19.72
CA PHE A 451 -0.27 -25.14 -20.15
C PHE A 451 1.02 -25.14 -19.34
N ALA A 452 1.56 -26.31 -19.04
CA ALA A 452 2.96 -26.47 -18.70
C ALA A 452 3.71 -26.92 -19.95
N ILE A 453 4.64 -26.09 -20.43
CA ILE A 453 5.34 -26.28 -21.71
C ILE A 453 6.85 -26.42 -21.49
N ARG A 454 7.44 -27.42 -22.16
CA ARG A 454 8.87 -27.71 -22.11
C ARG A 454 9.41 -28.02 -23.49
N SER A 455 10.51 -27.38 -23.90
CA SER A 455 11.22 -27.73 -25.14
C SER A 455 11.83 -29.13 -25.02
N ARG A 456 11.74 -29.94 -26.08
CA ARG A 456 12.42 -31.25 -26.15
C ARG A 456 13.94 -31.13 -26.28
N GLU A 457 14.43 -30.00 -26.78
CA GLU A 457 15.86 -29.75 -26.94
C GLU A 457 16.52 -29.29 -25.64
N GLU A 458 17.47 -30.07 -25.14
CA GLU A 458 18.17 -29.77 -23.88
C GLU A 458 18.96 -28.47 -23.93
N LYS A 459 19.60 -28.17 -25.07
CA LYS A 459 20.35 -26.92 -25.27
C LYS A 459 19.45 -25.69 -25.08
N ILE A 460 18.22 -25.73 -25.60
CA ILE A 460 17.23 -24.66 -25.43
C ILE A 460 16.83 -24.52 -23.97
N ARG A 461 16.57 -25.63 -23.27
CA ARG A 461 16.21 -25.62 -21.84
C ARG A 461 17.34 -25.05 -20.96
N ASN A 462 18.58 -25.40 -21.24
CA ASN A 462 19.75 -24.97 -20.48
C ASN A 462 20.05 -23.49 -20.69
N ALA A 463 19.84 -22.95 -21.89
CA ALA A 463 19.96 -21.52 -22.18
C ALA A 463 18.77 -20.68 -21.68
N SER A 464 17.62 -21.31 -21.43
CA SER A 464 16.39 -20.63 -21.01
C SER A 464 16.27 -20.53 -19.48
N ALA A 465 15.50 -19.55 -18.99
CA ALA A 465 15.25 -19.42 -17.55
C ALA A 465 14.46 -20.60 -16.97
N SER A 466 13.48 -21.10 -17.73
CA SER A 466 12.56 -22.18 -17.33
C SER A 466 12.56 -23.33 -18.36
N GLY A 467 11.39 -23.83 -18.76
CA GLY A 467 11.24 -24.93 -19.74
C GLY A 467 11.48 -24.56 -21.21
N GLY A 468 11.73 -23.29 -21.54
CA GLY A 468 12.10 -22.85 -22.90
C GLY A 468 10.95 -22.40 -23.80
N ALA A 469 9.71 -22.33 -23.29
CA ALA A 469 8.54 -21.99 -24.10
C ALA A 469 8.65 -20.62 -24.80
N ALA A 470 9.22 -19.60 -24.15
CA ALA A 470 9.41 -18.29 -24.77
C ALA A 470 10.21 -18.34 -26.08
N TYR A 471 11.30 -19.14 -26.09
CA TYR A 471 12.13 -19.32 -27.28
C TYR A 471 11.37 -20.09 -28.36
N GLU A 472 10.62 -21.13 -27.98
CA GLU A 472 9.86 -21.94 -28.94
C GLU A 472 8.71 -21.16 -29.58
N ILE A 473 7.99 -20.33 -28.81
CA ILE A 473 7.00 -19.39 -29.34
C ILE A 473 7.67 -18.42 -30.32
N ALA A 474 8.79 -17.80 -29.92
CA ALA A 474 9.52 -16.87 -30.77
C ALA A 474 9.98 -17.52 -32.08
N ARG A 475 10.53 -18.74 -32.01
CA ARG A 475 10.98 -19.51 -33.17
C ARG A 475 9.83 -19.84 -34.11
N MET A 476 8.72 -20.35 -33.58
CA MET A 476 7.53 -20.70 -34.35
C MET A 476 6.90 -19.49 -35.04
N LEU A 477 6.86 -18.33 -34.38
CA LEU A 477 6.34 -17.10 -34.98
C LEU A 477 7.32 -16.52 -36.01
N HIS A 478 8.63 -16.60 -35.77
CA HIS A 478 9.65 -16.14 -36.71
C HIS A 478 9.62 -16.92 -38.02
N THR A 479 9.48 -18.26 -37.97
CA THR A 479 9.31 -19.09 -39.18
C THR A 479 8.04 -18.76 -39.97
N ARG A 480 7.08 -18.06 -39.36
CA ARG A 480 5.85 -17.56 -39.98
C ARG A 480 5.94 -16.11 -40.45
N GLY A 481 7.16 -15.55 -40.50
CA GLY A 481 7.40 -14.19 -40.96
C GLY A 481 7.05 -13.10 -39.94
N TYR A 482 6.90 -13.42 -38.66
CA TYR A 482 6.77 -12.40 -37.62
C TYR A 482 8.14 -11.80 -37.29
N ILE A 483 8.19 -10.48 -37.15
CA ILE A 483 9.31 -9.83 -36.47
C ILE A 483 9.23 -10.18 -34.99
N ILE A 484 10.32 -10.63 -34.38
CA ILE A 484 10.36 -10.96 -32.95
C ILE A 484 11.12 -9.89 -32.20
N SER A 485 10.49 -9.28 -31.20
CA SER A 485 11.17 -8.40 -30.25
C SER A 485 11.41 -9.12 -28.92
N GLY A 486 12.65 -9.08 -28.43
CA GLY A 486 13.03 -9.66 -27.14
C GLY A 486 14.13 -8.86 -26.44
N CYS A 487 14.40 -9.22 -25.18
CA CYS A 487 15.36 -8.52 -24.33
C CYS A 487 16.76 -9.15 -24.43
N SER A 488 17.76 -8.37 -24.85
CA SER A 488 19.18 -8.70 -24.84
C SER A 488 19.91 -8.01 -23.66
N TYR A 489 21.16 -8.40 -23.41
CA TYR A 489 22.07 -7.71 -22.49
C TYR A 489 23.30 -7.24 -23.27
N ASP A 490 23.54 -5.94 -23.26
CA ASP A 490 24.70 -5.28 -23.87
C ASP A 490 25.80 -5.16 -22.81
N ALA A 491 26.84 -5.99 -22.90
CA ALA A 491 27.95 -6.01 -21.96
C ALA A 491 28.76 -4.70 -21.97
N GLY A 492 28.89 -4.05 -23.13
CA GLY A 492 29.62 -2.78 -23.26
C GLY A 492 28.91 -1.64 -22.54
N LYS A 493 27.58 -1.60 -22.60
CA LYS A 493 26.78 -0.62 -21.86
C LYS A 493 26.48 -1.03 -20.42
N ARG A 494 26.56 -2.33 -20.12
CA ARG A 494 26.09 -2.96 -18.86
C ARG A 494 24.58 -2.78 -18.66
N GLU A 495 23.83 -2.92 -19.75
CA GLU A 495 22.40 -2.62 -19.79
C GLU A 495 21.62 -3.71 -20.51
N ALA A 496 20.37 -3.89 -20.11
CA ALA A 496 19.41 -4.66 -20.89
C ALA A 496 18.66 -3.72 -21.84
N SER A 497 18.38 -4.19 -23.06
CA SER A 497 17.59 -3.46 -24.05
C SER A 497 16.72 -4.40 -24.86
N HIS A 498 15.63 -3.89 -25.41
CA HIS A 498 14.86 -4.63 -26.40
C HIS A 498 15.45 -4.46 -27.80
N GLU A 499 15.58 -5.57 -28.51
CA GLU A 499 16.02 -5.64 -29.89
C GLU A 499 15.02 -6.45 -30.71
N MET A 500 15.07 -6.29 -32.03
CA MET A 500 14.24 -7.04 -32.98
C MET A 500 15.08 -8.00 -33.80
N ALA A 501 14.55 -9.21 -34.00
CA ALA A 501 14.98 -10.18 -35.00
C ALA A 501 14.01 -10.14 -36.16
N VAL A 502 14.49 -9.69 -37.33
CA VAL A 502 13.72 -9.65 -38.58
C VAL A 502 13.90 -10.94 -39.37
N GLU A 503 13.21 -11.07 -40.50
CA GLU A 503 13.36 -12.20 -41.41
C GLU A 503 14.83 -12.49 -41.74
N GLY A 504 15.24 -13.75 -41.71
CA GLY A 504 16.63 -14.17 -41.89
C GLY A 504 17.51 -14.12 -40.63
N GLU A 505 17.08 -13.47 -39.54
CA GLU A 505 17.87 -13.33 -38.29
C GLU A 505 17.54 -14.39 -37.22
N MET A 506 17.19 -15.63 -37.59
CA MET A 506 16.76 -16.68 -36.64
C MET A 506 17.77 -16.92 -35.50
N LEU A 507 19.08 -16.87 -35.78
CA LEU A 507 20.13 -17.07 -34.77
C LEU A 507 20.13 -16.00 -33.68
N LYS A 508 19.58 -14.81 -33.96
CA LYS A 508 19.50 -13.69 -33.01
C LYS A 508 18.55 -13.98 -31.86
N LEU A 509 17.59 -14.91 -32.03
CA LEU A 509 16.67 -15.32 -30.97
C LEU A 509 17.39 -15.87 -29.73
N ALA A 510 18.58 -16.47 -29.91
CA ALA A 510 19.40 -16.96 -28.80
C ALA A 510 19.83 -15.84 -27.85
N ASN A 511 20.01 -14.60 -28.35
CA ASN A 511 20.37 -13.44 -27.52
C ASN A 511 19.24 -13.03 -26.56
N PHE A 512 17.99 -13.37 -26.91
CA PHE A 512 16.81 -13.07 -26.10
C PHE A 512 16.60 -14.08 -24.97
N GLN A 513 17.22 -15.27 -25.05
CA GLN A 513 17.08 -16.31 -24.03
C GLN A 513 17.66 -15.90 -22.67
N GLY A 514 17.12 -16.51 -21.62
CA GLY A 514 17.49 -16.24 -20.23
C GLY A 514 16.87 -14.95 -19.69
N SER A 515 16.55 -14.94 -18.39
CA SER A 515 16.04 -13.75 -17.70
C SER A 515 17.15 -12.74 -17.48
N LYS A 516 16.86 -11.45 -17.68
CA LYS A 516 17.73 -10.34 -17.28
C LYS A 516 17.04 -9.63 -16.11
N TYR A 517 17.55 -9.77 -14.89
CA TYR A 517 16.89 -9.24 -13.67
C TYR A 517 17.18 -7.75 -13.42
N ILE A 518 17.35 -6.97 -14.48
CA ILE A 518 17.57 -5.52 -14.44
C ILE A 518 16.57 -4.83 -15.38
N GLN A 519 16.38 -3.52 -15.24
CA GLN A 519 15.49 -2.79 -16.13
C GLN A 519 16.00 -2.83 -17.57
N SER A 520 15.14 -3.21 -18.51
CA SER A 520 15.45 -3.11 -19.93
C SER A 520 15.00 -1.76 -20.50
N ASN A 521 15.87 -1.11 -21.25
CA ASN A 521 15.49 0.05 -22.05
C ASN A 521 14.64 -0.42 -23.24
N SER A 522 13.41 0.07 -23.32
CA SER A 522 12.44 -0.29 -24.36
C SER A 522 12.01 0.90 -25.21
N ALA A 523 12.48 2.11 -24.94
CA ALA A 523 11.99 3.32 -25.61
C ALA A 523 12.14 3.26 -27.15
N ASP A 524 13.28 2.76 -27.64
CA ASP A 524 13.54 2.58 -29.08
C ASP A 524 12.59 1.55 -29.72
N LEU A 525 12.28 0.44 -29.03
CA LEU A 525 11.29 -0.54 -29.50
C LEU A 525 9.93 0.12 -29.70
N PHE A 526 9.47 0.94 -28.75
CA PHE A 526 8.18 1.62 -28.85
C PHE A 526 8.12 2.60 -30.03
N LEU A 527 9.20 3.34 -30.29
CA LEU A 527 9.30 4.21 -31.46
C LEU A 527 9.24 3.41 -32.77
N LYS A 528 9.96 2.29 -32.84
CA LYS A 528 9.98 1.43 -34.03
C LYS A 528 8.63 0.73 -34.26
N ALA A 529 7.94 0.31 -33.20
CA ALA A 529 6.65 -0.38 -33.29
C ALA A 529 5.59 0.41 -34.09
N LYS A 530 5.58 1.74 -33.98
CA LYS A 530 4.70 2.62 -34.79
C LYS A 530 4.89 2.47 -36.29
N ASN A 531 6.08 2.07 -36.73
CA ASN A 531 6.47 2.01 -38.14
C ASN A 531 6.58 0.59 -38.70
N ILE A 532 6.53 -0.45 -37.86
CA ILE A 532 6.47 -1.84 -38.31
C ILE A 532 5.26 -2.01 -39.25
N ARG A 533 5.40 -2.66 -40.40
CA ARG A 533 4.24 -2.97 -41.29
C ARG A 533 3.90 -4.45 -41.34
N GLN A 534 4.87 -5.29 -40.98
CA GLN A 534 4.74 -6.74 -40.90
C GLN A 534 4.09 -7.15 -39.57
N LYS A 535 3.66 -8.41 -39.47
CA LYS A 535 3.23 -8.95 -38.18
C LYS A 535 4.42 -9.02 -37.23
N ALA A 536 4.20 -8.84 -35.93
CA ALA A 536 5.28 -8.88 -34.95
C ALA A 536 4.85 -9.53 -33.63
N ALA A 537 5.78 -10.19 -32.96
CA ALA A 537 5.61 -10.71 -31.61
C ALA A 537 6.52 -9.94 -30.66
N ILE A 538 5.95 -9.34 -29.61
CA ILE A 538 6.70 -8.53 -28.66
C ILE A 538 6.70 -9.21 -27.30
N PHE A 539 7.90 -9.53 -26.82
CA PHE A 539 8.13 -10.09 -25.49
C PHE A 539 8.61 -8.98 -24.56
N GLY A 540 8.07 -8.91 -23.33
CA GLY A 540 8.47 -7.91 -22.36
C GLY A 540 7.93 -8.16 -20.95
N THR A 541 8.20 -7.22 -20.04
CA THR A 541 7.54 -7.23 -18.72
C THR A 541 6.07 -6.80 -18.85
N PRO A 542 5.19 -7.17 -17.91
CA PRO A 542 3.76 -6.84 -18.02
C PRO A 542 3.46 -5.36 -18.18
N CYS A 543 4.20 -4.47 -17.50
CA CYS A 543 4.00 -3.03 -17.64
C CYS A 543 4.50 -2.48 -18.99
N GLN A 544 5.53 -3.08 -19.59
CA GLN A 544 5.93 -2.77 -20.98
C GLN A 544 4.87 -3.25 -21.96
N ILE A 545 4.41 -4.49 -21.81
CA ILE A 545 3.39 -5.05 -22.71
C ILE A 545 2.06 -4.29 -22.62
N SER A 546 1.62 -3.88 -21.43
CA SER A 546 0.45 -3.02 -21.29
C SER A 546 0.63 -1.65 -21.94
N GLY A 547 1.81 -1.03 -21.80
CA GLY A 547 2.10 0.22 -22.50
C GLY A 547 2.08 0.07 -24.03
N MET A 548 2.58 -1.07 -24.53
CA MET A 548 2.62 -1.39 -25.96
C MET A 548 1.23 -1.68 -26.50
N ASP A 549 0.43 -2.45 -25.77
CA ASP A 549 -0.98 -2.73 -26.08
C ASP A 549 -1.78 -1.43 -26.27
N LYS A 550 -1.71 -0.52 -25.29
CA LYS A 550 -2.38 0.79 -25.37
C LYS A 550 -1.89 1.65 -26.53
N LEU A 551 -0.58 1.68 -26.79
CA LEU A 551 -0.02 2.39 -27.94
C LEU A 551 -0.58 1.84 -29.25
N LEU A 552 -0.55 0.51 -29.43
CA LEU A 552 -1.01 -0.14 -30.64
C LEU A 552 -2.53 -0.05 -30.84
N GLN A 553 -3.32 -0.05 -29.76
CA GLN A 553 -4.76 0.22 -29.82
C GLN A 553 -5.02 1.66 -30.29
N LYS A 554 -4.30 2.64 -29.73
CA LYS A 554 -4.43 4.05 -30.14
C LYS A 554 -4.10 4.26 -31.62
N GLU A 555 -3.14 3.49 -32.15
CA GLU A 555 -2.75 3.50 -33.55
C GLU A 555 -3.64 2.63 -34.45
N ASN A 556 -4.64 1.89 -33.90
CA ASN A 556 -5.49 0.92 -34.60
C ASN A 556 -4.73 -0.24 -35.26
N ARG A 557 -3.70 -0.75 -34.58
CA ARG A 557 -2.78 -1.77 -35.13
C ARG A 557 -2.60 -3.00 -34.26
N ARG A 558 -3.27 -3.08 -33.11
CA ARG A 558 -3.12 -4.17 -32.13
C ARG A 558 -3.28 -5.58 -32.71
N ASP A 559 -4.13 -5.74 -33.72
CA ASP A 559 -4.39 -7.06 -34.35
C ASP A 559 -3.19 -7.64 -35.10
N GLN A 560 -2.24 -6.81 -35.52
CA GLN A 560 -1.01 -7.24 -36.22
C GLN A 560 0.04 -7.82 -35.27
N PHE A 561 -0.20 -7.74 -33.96
CA PHE A 561 0.78 -8.09 -32.94
C PHE A 561 0.33 -9.28 -32.09
N VAL A 562 1.31 -10.09 -31.68
CA VAL A 562 1.21 -11.05 -30.58
C VAL A 562 1.99 -10.46 -29.41
N LEU A 563 1.33 -10.22 -28.28
CA LEU A 563 1.97 -9.66 -27.10
C LEU A 563 2.20 -10.75 -26.06
N VAL A 564 3.44 -10.89 -25.61
CA VAL A 564 3.83 -11.93 -24.64
C VAL A 564 4.49 -11.25 -23.43
N ASP A 565 3.93 -11.45 -22.25
CA ASP A 565 4.54 -10.99 -21.00
C ASP A 565 5.02 -12.14 -20.11
N ILE A 566 5.68 -11.76 -19.01
CA ILE A 566 6.23 -12.71 -18.05
C ILE A 566 5.72 -12.42 -16.64
N VAL A 567 5.67 -13.46 -15.80
CA VAL A 567 5.54 -13.29 -14.36
C VAL A 567 6.78 -12.54 -13.87
N CYS A 568 6.57 -11.29 -13.45
CA CYS A 568 7.63 -10.39 -13.04
C CYS A 568 7.59 -10.18 -11.52
N ARG A 569 8.73 -10.26 -10.85
CA ARG A 569 8.87 -10.00 -9.40
C ARG A 569 9.12 -8.52 -9.07
N GLY A 570 9.84 -7.81 -9.91
CA GLY A 570 10.21 -6.42 -9.67
C GLY A 570 11.52 -6.11 -10.37
N ILE A 571 11.82 -4.83 -10.52
CA ILE A 571 12.99 -4.36 -11.24
C ILE A 571 13.89 -3.59 -10.28
N PRO A 572 15.12 -4.04 -10.00
CA PRO A 572 16.01 -3.35 -9.08
C PRO A 572 16.59 -2.08 -9.72
N THR A 573 17.05 -1.13 -8.89
CA THR A 573 17.78 0.06 -9.33
C THR A 573 19.04 -0.32 -10.11
N TRP A 574 19.33 0.42 -11.19
CA TRP A 574 20.59 0.29 -11.90
C TRP A 574 21.80 0.68 -11.04
N ASN A 575 21.63 1.52 -10.02
CA ASN A 575 22.73 1.92 -9.12
C ASN A 575 23.30 0.70 -8.38
N LEU A 576 22.43 -0.22 -7.94
CA LEU A 576 22.85 -1.51 -7.39
C LEU A 576 23.66 -2.32 -8.42
N TRP A 577 23.18 -2.39 -9.66
CA TRP A 577 23.83 -3.16 -10.73
C TRP A 577 25.21 -2.59 -11.11
N LYS A 578 25.29 -1.27 -11.31
CA LYS A 578 26.53 -0.54 -11.57
C LYS A 578 27.56 -0.85 -10.49
N LYS A 579 27.17 -0.69 -9.23
CA LYS A 579 28.04 -0.88 -8.08
C LYS A 579 28.49 -2.33 -7.92
N TYR A 580 27.59 -3.28 -8.12
CA TYR A 580 27.88 -4.71 -8.10
C TYR A 580 28.95 -5.09 -9.14
N LEU A 581 28.81 -4.63 -10.39
CA LEU A 581 29.80 -4.89 -11.44
C LEU A 581 31.13 -4.19 -11.19
N GLN A 582 31.13 -2.95 -10.69
CA GLN A 582 32.38 -2.23 -10.37
C GLN A 582 33.18 -2.93 -9.28
N GLN A 583 32.52 -3.39 -8.21
CA GLN A 583 33.18 -4.09 -7.12
C GLN A 583 33.66 -5.48 -7.55
N GLY A 584 32.82 -6.26 -8.23
CA GLY A 584 33.25 -7.57 -8.70
C GLY A 584 34.35 -7.49 -9.76
N ALA A 585 34.40 -6.43 -10.58
CA ALA A 585 35.52 -6.21 -11.49
C ALA A 585 36.85 -6.02 -10.75
N LEU A 586 36.83 -5.31 -9.61
CA LEU A 586 38.00 -5.12 -8.75
C LEU A 586 38.37 -6.41 -7.99
N GLU A 587 37.39 -7.12 -7.44
CA GLU A 587 37.60 -8.30 -6.59
C GLU A 587 37.90 -9.58 -7.38
N HIS A 588 37.33 -9.73 -8.57
CA HIS A 588 37.39 -10.97 -9.36
C HIS A 588 38.09 -10.80 -10.72
N GLY A 589 38.37 -9.56 -11.14
CA GLY A 589 39.19 -9.28 -12.33
C GLY A 589 38.51 -9.49 -13.68
N TYR A 590 37.19 -9.70 -13.73
CA TYR A 590 36.44 -9.92 -14.98
C TYR A 590 36.26 -8.66 -15.85
N GLY A 591 36.75 -7.50 -15.40
CA GLY A 591 36.65 -6.22 -16.12
C GLY A 591 35.27 -5.55 -16.01
N LEU A 592 35.11 -4.38 -16.65
CA LEU A 592 33.87 -3.59 -16.52
C LEU A 592 32.78 -3.95 -17.54
N ALA A 593 33.09 -4.72 -18.58
CA ALA A 593 32.14 -5.13 -19.60
C ALA A 593 31.98 -6.67 -19.67
N PRO A 594 31.65 -7.34 -18.55
CA PRO A 594 31.57 -8.79 -18.54
C PRO A 594 30.27 -9.28 -19.21
N ARG A 595 30.33 -10.48 -19.75
CA ARG A 595 29.14 -11.28 -20.07
C ARG A 595 28.50 -11.72 -18.76
N VAL A 596 27.16 -11.69 -18.71
CA VAL A 596 26.39 -12.07 -17.52
C VAL A 596 25.33 -13.09 -17.88
N VAL A 597 25.31 -14.20 -17.14
CA VAL A 597 24.23 -15.17 -17.11
C VAL A 597 23.59 -15.07 -15.73
N PHE A 598 22.45 -14.38 -15.66
CA PHE A 598 21.76 -14.15 -14.39
C PHE A 598 21.30 -15.44 -13.72
N ARG A 599 20.86 -16.43 -14.52
CA ARG A 599 20.38 -17.73 -14.03
C ARG A 599 21.15 -18.85 -14.71
N ASP A 600 22.31 -19.17 -14.18
CA ASP A 600 23.06 -20.36 -14.54
C ASP A 600 22.51 -21.59 -13.79
N LYS A 601 22.32 -22.66 -14.55
CA LYS A 601 21.75 -23.95 -14.09
C LYS A 601 22.81 -25.05 -13.97
N SER A 602 24.08 -24.75 -14.30
CA SER A 602 25.16 -25.74 -14.26
C SER A 602 25.38 -26.35 -12.86
N GLY A 603 25.13 -25.57 -11.79
CA GLY A 603 25.30 -25.99 -10.39
C GLY A 603 24.15 -26.81 -9.76
N GLY A 604 23.35 -27.51 -10.55
CA GLY A 604 22.31 -28.43 -10.07
C GLY A 604 21.04 -27.74 -9.53
N LYS A 605 20.65 -28.02 -8.27
CA LYS A 605 19.36 -27.53 -7.70
C LYS A 605 19.30 -26.01 -7.49
N LYS A 606 20.44 -25.36 -7.24
CA LYS A 606 20.51 -23.94 -6.87
C LYS A 606 20.69 -23.03 -8.09
N ILE A 607 20.06 -21.86 -8.07
CA ILE A 607 20.27 -20.82 -9.08
C ILE A 607 21.58 -20.09 -8.78
N HIS A 608 22.41 -19.93 -9.80
CA HIS A 608 23.65 -19.17 -9.73
C HIS A 608 23.61 -17.98 -10.68
N ILE A 609 24.28 -16.89 -10.32
CA ILE A 609 24.75 -15.91 -11.30
C ILE A 609 26.14 -16.34 -11.78
N ARG A 610 26.40 -16.20 -13.07
CA ARG A 610 27.71 -16.42 -13.68
C ARG A 610 28.13 -15.19 -14.47
N ILE A 611 29.35 -14.73 -14.23
CA ILE A 611 29.93 -13.52 -14.83
C ILE A 611 31.29 -13.88 -15.42
N GLU A 612 31.50 -13.54 -16.68
CA GLU A 612 32.68 -13.91 -17.45
C GLU A 612 33.26 -12.68 -18.17
N GLY A 613 34.55 -12.46 -18.06
CA GLY A 613 35.26 -11.40 -18.76
C GLY A 613 36.76 -11.45 -18.47
N ASN A 614 37.60 -10.93 -19.36
CA ASN A 614 39.07 -10.95 -19.21
C ASN A 614 39.66 -12.33 -18.83
N ALA A 615 39.11 -13.42 -19.38
CA ALA A 615 39.48 -14.81 -19.04
C ALA A 615 39.34 -15.16 -17.53
N LYS A 616 38.53 -14.40 -16.79
CA LYS A 616 38.10 -14.68 -15.42
C LYS A 616 36.62 -15.05 -15.41
N GLU A 617 36.27 -15.94 -14.48
CA GLU A 617 34.90 -16.37 -14.23
C GLU A 617 34.57 -16.18 -12.74
N TYR A 618 33.38 -15.66 -12.47
CA TYR A 618 32.78 -15.59 -11.15
C TYR A 618 31.43 -16.29 -11.18
N THR A 619 31.20 -17.20 -10.23
CA THR A 619 29.93 -17.91 -10.07
C THR A 619 29.51 -17.91 -8.60
N CYS A 620 28.28 -17.51 -8.32
CA CYS A 620 27.76 -17.44 -6.94
C CYS A 620 26.28 -17.81 -6.87
N THR A 621 25.89 -18.51 -5.80
CA THR A 621 24.49 -18.87 -5.52
C THR A 621 23.67 -17.63 -5.15
N GLU A 622 22.40 -17.58 -5.58
CA GLU A 622 21.49 -16.46 -5.30
C GLU A 622 21.33 -16.10 -3.81
N THR A 623 21.50 -17.05 -2.90
CA THR A 623 21.38 -16.80 -1.44
C THR A 623 22.60 -16.12 -0.84
N LYS A 624 23.76 -16.13 -1.53
CA LYS A 624 25.02 -15.53 -1.06
C LYS A 624 25.43 -14.32 -1.88
N ASP A 625 25.00 -14.27 -3.13
CA ASP A 625 25.33 -13.20 -4.06
C ASP A 625 24.73 -11.85 -3.61
N LEU A 626 25.56 -10.80 -3.59
CA LEU A 626 25.16 -9.49 -3.07
C LEU A 626 24.02 -8.87 -3.88
N PHE A 627 24.03 -8.96 -5.21
CA PHE A 627 22.95 -8.44 -6.04
C PHE A 627 21.62 -9.13 -5.70
N TYR A 628 21.65 -10.46 -5.62
CA TYR A 628 20.46 -11.24 -5.28
C TYR A 628 19.97 -11.03 -3.86
N ARG A 629 20.83 -10.78 -2.87
CA ARG A 629 20.40 -10.46 -1.50
C ARG A 629 19.44 -9.26 -1.47
N PHE A 630 19.81 -8.15 -2.11
CA PHE A 630 18.93 -6.97 -2.21
C PHE A 630 17.68 -7.25 -3.06
N TYR A 631 17.87 -7.87 -4.23
CA TYR A 631 16.78 -8.17 -5.16
C TYR A 631 15.73 -9.08 -4.53
N LEU A 632 16.12 -10.21 -3.92
CA LEU A 632 15.20 -11.20 -3.34
C LEU A 632 14.49 -10.70 -2.07
N LEU A 633 15.04 -9.69 -1.39
CA LEU A 633 14.36 -8.98 -0.30
C LEU A 633 13.39 -7.92 -0.81
N GLY A 634 13.53 -7.47 -2.07
CA GLY A 634 12.66 -6.47 -2.66
C GLY A 634 12.86 -5.06 -2.09
N HIS A 635 14.03 -4.77 -1.52
CA HIS A 635 14.32 -3.45 -0.94
C HIS A 635 14.68 -2.39 -1.99
N VAL A 636 15.03 -2.83 -3.20
CA VAL A 636 15.66 -2.01 -4.24
C VAL A 636 14.82 -1.84 -5.49
N TYR A 637 13.53 -2.21 -5.45
CA TYR A 637 12.71 -2.17 -6.64
C TYR A 637 12.33 -0.76 -7.06
N MET A 638 12.01 -0.59 -8.33
CA MET A 638 11.39 0.63 -8.85
C MET A 638 10.11 0.95 -8.06
N PRO A 639 9.79 2.23 -7.80
CA PRO A 639 8.59 2.62 -7.06
C PRO A 639 7.29 1.99 -7.59
N SER A 640 7.14 1.91 -8.92
CA SER A 640 5.96 1.30 -9.55
C SER A 640 5.81 -0.20 -9.29
N CYS A 641 6.88 -0.91 -8.90
CA CYS A 641 6.83 -2.34 -8.59
C CYS A 641 6.20 -2.64 -7.23
N TYR A 642 6.20 -1.69 -6.29
CA TYR A 642 5.50 -1.79 -5.00
C TYR A 642 3.99 -1.54 -5.13
N GLU A 643 3.56 -1.03 -6.28
CA GLU A 643 2.17 -0.64 -6.58
C GLU A 643 1.76 -1.20 -7.96
N CYS A 644 2.30 -2.36 -8.33
CA CYS A 644 2.15 -2.91 -9.68
C CYS A 644 0.72 -3.41 -9.91
N LEU A 645 0.08 -2.91 -10.98
CA LEU A 645 -1.25 -3.35 -11.41
C LEU A 645 -1.25 -4.76 -12.04
N PHE A 646 -0.08 -5.27 -12.41
CA PHE A 646 0.07 -6.42 -13.31
C PHE A 646 0.55 -7.71 -12.61
N ARG A 647 0.55 -7.75 -11.27
CA ARG A 647 0.89 -8.96 -10.51
C ARG A 647 -0.02 -10.14 -10.86
N ARG A 648 -1.32 -9.84 -10.92
CA ARG A 648 -2.38 -10.78 -11.32
C ARG A 648 -3.00 -10.39 -12.67
N GLY A 649 -3.08 -9.08 -12.94
CA GLY A 649 -3.59 -8.53 -14.19
C GLY A 649 -2.60 -8.65 -15.36
N SER A 650 -3.07 -8.76 -16.59
CA SER A 650 -2.29 -8.74 -17.82
C SER A 650 -3.02 -8.02 -18.96
N ALA A 651 -2.25 -7.46 -19.89
CA ALA A 651 -2.74 -6.97 -21.19
C ALA A 651 -2.13 -7.77 -22.37
N ALA A 652 -1.35 -8.82 -22.06
CA ALA A 652 -0.71 -9.68 -23.05
C ALA A 652 -1.73 -10.66 -23.66
N ASP A 653 -1.40 -11.21 -24.83
CA ASP A 653 -2.08 -12.40 -25.36
C ASP A 653 -1.68 -13.65 -24.56
N ILE A 654 -0.41 -13.72 -24.16
CA ILE A 654 0.19 -14.86 -23.44
C ILE A 654 1.02 -14.34 -22.27
N ARG A 655 0.92 -14.98 -21.09
CA ARG A 655 1.86 -14.81 -19.98
C ARG A 655 2.68 -16.07 -19.76
N LEU A 656 3.97 -15.90 -19.54
CA LEU A 656 4.91 -16.97 -19.26
C LEU A 656 5.46 -16.88 -17.82
N GLY A 657 5.61 -18.01 -17.14
CA GLY A 657 6.14 -18.08 -15.78
C GLY A 657 6.90 -19.37 -15.51
N ASP A 658 7.55 -19.43 -14.36
CA ASP A 658 8.14 -20.67 -13.86
C ASP A 658 7.04 -21.65 -13.41
N PHE A 659 7.13 -22.93 -13.80
CA PHE A 659 6.23 -23.98 -13.32
C PHE A 659 7.02 -25.12 -12.67
N TRP A 660 7.00 -25.18 -11.33
CA TRP A 660 7.79 -26.11 -10.51
C TRP A 660 6.89 -27.03 -9.68
N GLU A 661 5.91 -27.67 -10.31
CA GLU A 661 4.95 -28.55 -9.64
C GLU A 661 5.00 -29.99 -10.17
N GLY A 662 4.55 -30.93 -9.32
CA GLY A 662 4.55 -32.36 -9.64
C GLY A 662 5.92 -32.85 -10.11
N ARG A 663 5.96 -33.46 -11.30
CA ARG A 663 7.19 -33.97 -11.92
C ARG A 663 8.21 -32.87 -12.26
N TYR A 664 7.78 -31.62 -12.40
CA TYR A 664 8.63 -30.49 -12.80
C TYR A 664 9.36 -29.81 -11.63
N ARG A 665 9.28 -30.37 -10.42
CA ARG A 665 10.06 -29.92 -9.25
C ARG A 665 11.55 -30.22 -9.41
N GLU A 666 11.90 -31.26 -10.15
CA GLU A 666 13.31 -31.60 -10.35
C GLU A 666 13.96 -30.63 -11.36
N PRO A 667 15.20 -30.15 -11.11
CA PRO A 667 15.83 -29.09 -11.91
C PRO A 667 15.97 -29.41 -13.40
N GLY A 668 16.21 -30.69 -13.71
CA GLY A 668 16.31 -31.18 -15.09
C GLY A 668 14.97 -31.21 -15.80
N ASP A 669 13.86 -31.15 -15.04
CA ASP A 669 12.51 -31.33 -15.55
C ASP A 669 11.66 -30.07 -15.62
N ARG A 670 12.18 -28.90 -15.25
CA ARG A 670 11.42 -27.64 -15.20
C ARG A 670 10.62 -27.35 -16.47
N ALA A 671 9.35 -26.99 -16.30
CA ALA A 671 8.46 -26.52 -17.36
C ALA A 671 8.15 -25.03 -17.21
N THR A 672 7.63 -24.43 -18.28
CA THR A 672 7.15 -23.04 -18.30
C THR A 672 5.64 -23.05 -18.13
N LEU A 673 5.12 -22.30 -17.16
CA LEU A 673 3.69 -21.97 -17.09
C LEU A 673 3.39 -21.04 -18.27
N ALA A 674 2.41 -21.39 -19.10
CA ALA A 674 1.91 -20.54 -20.17
C ALA A 674 0.40 -20.34 -20.01
N ALA A 675 -0.04 -19.09 -19.87
CA ALA A 675 -1.43 -18.71 -19.72
C ALA A 675 -1.87 -17.86 -20.92
N ALA A 676 -2.97 -18.25 -21.58
CA ALA A 676 -3.59 -17.44 -22.63
C ALA A 676 -4.69 -16.53 -22.06
N PHE A 677 -4.62 -15.24 -22.39
CA PHE A 677 -5.61 -14.23 -22.01
C PHE A 677 -6.55 -13.84 -23.16
N THR A 678 -6.15 -14.12 -24.40
CA THR A 678 -6.93 -13.79 -25.60
C THR A 678 -7.10 -15.03 -26.49
N ALA A 679 -8.07 -14.98 -27.41
CA ALA A 679 -8.24 -16.03 -28.44
C ALA A 679 -6.95 -16.22 -29.27
N LYS A 680 -6.32 -15.12 -29.67
CA LYS A 680 -5.02 -15.12 -30.36
C LYS A 680 -3.93 -15.81 -29.54
N GLY A 681 -3.86 -15.53 -28.24
CA GLY A 681 -2.91 -16.19 -27.35
C GLY A 681 -3.16 -17.69 -27.22
N ARG A 682 -4.44 -18.09 -27.16
CA ARG A 682 -4.85 -19.51 -27.12
C ARG A 682 -4.45 -20.23 -28.40
N GLU A 683 -4.74 -19.67 -29.57
CA GLU A 683 -4.36 -20.23 -30.86
C GLU A 683 -2.85 -20.48 -30.96
N VAL A 684 -2.04 -19.49 -30.58
CA VAL A 684 -0.57 -19.60 -30.59
C VAL A 684 -0.08 -20.72 -29.65
N LEU A 685 -0.64 -20.82 -28.44
CA LEU A 685 -0.24 -21.88 -27.49
C LEU A 685 -0.71 -23.27 -27.94
N GLU A 686 -1.96 -23.42 -28.38
CA GLU A 686 -2.50 -24.71 -28.84
C GLU A 686 -1.73 -25.23 -30.06
N GLU A 687 -1.35 -24.33 -30.96
CA GLU A 687 -0.52 -24.70 -32.10
C GLU A 687 0.88 -25.15 -31.68
N LEU A 688 1.54 -24.39 -30.79
CA LEU A 688 2.86 -24.78 -30.27
C LEU A 688 2.79 -26.16 -29.61
N CYS A 689 1.77 -26.41 -28.79
CA CYS A 689 1.56 -27.67 -28.09
C CYS A 689 1.24 -28.87 -29.01
N LYS A 690 0.78 -28.62 -30.25
CA LYS A 690 0.61 -29.66 -31.28
C LYS A 690 1.91 -29.98 -32.02
N GLY A 691 2.91 -29.10 -31.93
CA GLY A 691 4.21 -29.28 -32.57
C GLY A 691 5.08 -30.32 -31.86
N GLU A 692 5.96 -30.98 -32.63
CA GLU A 692 6.88 -32.00 -32.10
C GLU A 692 8.03 -31.39 -31.27
N GLN A 693 8.23 -30.08 -31.31
CA GLN A 693 9.35 -29.38 -30.67
C GLN A 693 9.21 -29.29 -29.15
N VAL A 694 8.00 -29.43 -28.63
CA VAL A 694 7.71 -29.29 -27.20
C VAL A 694 7.01 -30.53 -26.64
N GLU A 695 7.15 -30.69 -25.32
CA GLU A 695 6.24 -31.46 -24.47
C GLU A 695 5.32 -30.48 -23.76
N SER A 696 4.03 -30.77 -23.73
CA SER A 696 3.05 -29.93 -23.06
C SER A 696 1.98 -30.73 -22.36
N GLU A 697 1.48 -30.21 -21.25
CA GLU A 697 0.29 -30.70 -20.57
C GLU A 697 -0.65 -29.52 -20.24
N ALA A 698 -1.96 -29.74 -20.34
CA ALA A 698 -2.94 -28.79 -19.84
C ALA A 698 -3.00 -28.89 -18.31
N ILE A 699 -2.98 -27.75 -17.62
CA ILE A 699 -3.01 -27.68 -16.16
C ILE A 699 -4.23 -26.88 -15.68
N ARG A 700 -4.66 -27.09 -14.43
CA ARG A 700 -5.78 -26.33 -13.84
C ARG A 700 -5.24 -25.25 -12.93
N GLN A 701 -6.04 -24.20 -12.72
CA GLN A 701 -5.67 -23.09 -11.83
C GLN A 701 -5.28 -23.53 -10.42
N LYS A 702 -5.98 -24.53 -9.85
CA LYS A 702 -5.68 -25.12 -8.53
C LYS A 702 -4.30 -25.79 -8.45
N ASP A 703 -3.70 -26.10 -9.60
CA ASP A 703 -2.40 -26.77 -9.69
C ASP A 703 -1.25 -25.76 -9.62
N ILE A 704 -1.53 -24.45 -9.71
CA ILE A 704 -0.56 -23.37 -9.51
C ILE A 704 -0.50 -23.05 -8.01
N ARG A 705 0.48 -23.61 -7.30
CA ARG A 705 0.66 -23.38 -5.85
C ARG A 705 1.49 -22.15 -5.51
N SER A 706 2.25 -21.59 -6.46
CA SER A 706 3.11 -20.44 -6.18
C SER A 706 2.35 -19.12 -6.36
N GLU A 707 1.65 -18.71 -5.30
CA GLU A 707 1.24 -17.32 -5.07
C GLU A 707 2.46 -16.38 -4.90
N GLU A 708 3.69 -16.93 -4.89
CA GLU A 708 4.94 -16.18 -4.84
C GLU A 708 5.00 -15.19 -6.01
N ASN A 709 5.03 -13.89 -5.68
CA ASN A 709 5.06 -12.74 -6.60
C ASN A 709 3.71 -12.29 -7.18
N MET A 710 2.58 -12.85 -6.72
CA MET A 710 1.24 -12.38 -7.13
C MET A 710 0.68 -11.25 -6.25
N GLU A 711 1.43 -10.83 -5.24
CA GLU A 711 1.15 -9.67 -4.39
C GLU A 711 2.24 -8.61 -4.51
N ASN A 712 1.85 -7.36 -4.29
CA ASN A 712 2.81 -6.26 -4.26
C ASN A 712 3.66 -6.32 -2.98
N PRO A 713 4.99 -6.22 -3.09
CA PRO A 713 5.84 -6.06 -1.92
C PRO A 713 5.56 -4.72 -1.26
N ILE A 714 5.90 -4.60 0.02
CA ILE A 714 5.76 -3.36 0.76
C ILE A 714 7.05 -2.57 0.62
N ARG A 715 6.94 -1.30 0.24
CA ARG A 715 8.10 -0.41 0.14
C ARG A 715 8.67 -0.16 1.55
N PRO A 716 9.96 -0.47 1.80
CA PRO A 716 10.54 -0.23 3.11
C PRO A 716 10.63 1.26 3.43
N VAL A 717 10.48 1.64 4.70
CA VAL A 717 10.53 3.05 5.12
C VAL A 717 11.90 3.69 4.87
N PHE A 718 12.96 2.88 4.86
CA PHE A 718 14.34 3.25 4.57
C PHE A 718 14.68 3.26 3.07
N TYR A 719 13.71 3.07 2.18
CA TYR A 719 13.95 2.97 0.74
C TYR A 719 14.75 4.15 0.18
N GLU A 720 14.36 5.37 0.55
CA GLU A 720 14.98 6.60 0.04
C GLU A 720 16.42 6.76 0.56
N ASP A 721 16.68 6.29 1.78
CA ASP A 721 18.04 6.24 2.36
C ASP A 721 18.89 5.22 1.58
N LEU A 722 18.36 4.03 1.33
CA LEU A 722 19.04 2.99 0.54
C LEU A 722 19.30 3.43 -0.91
N MET A 723 18.36 4.11 -1.58
CA MET A 723 18.59 4.61 -2.94
C MET A 723 19.73 5.64 -2.98
N LYS A 724 19.78 6.53 -1.97
CA LYS A 724 20.85 7.50 -1.81
C LYS A 724 22.19 6.81 -1.58
N ASP A 725 22.26 5.86 -0.64
CA ASP A 725 23.50 5.15 -0.31
C ASP A 725 24.01 4.28 -1.47
N LEU A 726 23.12 3.76 -2.32
CA LEU A 726 23.49 3.03 -3.54
C LEU A 726 23.98 3.95 -4.66
N TYR A 727 23.57 5.21 -4.66
CA TYR A 727 24.04 6.23 -5.60
C TYR A 727 25.44 6.75 -5.21
N GLU A 728 25.71 6.88 -3.91
CA GLU A 728 27.01 7.29 -3.38
C GLU A 728 28.07 6.18 -3.54
N GLU A 729 29.29 6.54 -3.98
CA GLU A 729 30.33 5.55 -4.30
C GLU A 729 31.17 5.10 -3.09
N GLU A 730 31.05 5.79 -1.94
CA GLU A 730 31.95 5.64 -0.79
C GLU A 730 31.73 4.37 0.04
N THR A 731 30.49 3.90 0.16
CA THR A 731 30.15 2.75 1.01
C THR A 731 30.20 1.46 0.22
N SER A 732 30.79 0.37 0.72
CA SER A 732 30.85 -0.90 -0.05
C SER A 732 29.48 -1.60 -0.15
N LEU A 733 29.22 -2.41 -1.19
CA LEU A 733 27.92 -3.10 -1.32
C LEU A 733 27.72 -4.13 -0.19
N LYS A 734 28.82 -4.67 0.34
CA LYS A 734 28.80 -5.55 1.51
C LYS A 734 28.32 -4.79 2.76
N ASP A 735 28.87 -3.61 3.02
CA ASP A 735 28.45 -2.79 4.18
C ASP A 735 26.98 -2.40 4.07
N LEU A 736 26.52 -2.02 2.87
CA LEU A 736 25.10 -1.76 2.61
C LEU A 736 24.24 -3.01 2.86
N ALA A 737 24.71 -4.19 2.47
CA ALA A 737 23.96 -5.42 2.72
C ALA A 737 23.89 -5.76 4.22
N ASP A 738 24.92 -5.42 4.99
CA ASP A 738 24.93 -5.61 6.44
C ASP A 738 23.96 -4.66 7.15
N ILE A 739 23.79 -3.43 6.63
CA ILE A 739 22.81 -2.46 7.11
C ILE A 739 21.39 -2.85 6.71
N TYR A 740 21.16 -3.12 5.42
CA TYR A 740 19.82 -3.17 4.81
C TYR A 740 19.28 -4.58 4.55
N CYS A 741 20.10 -5.64 4.59
CA CYS A 741 19.68 -7.01 4.25
C CYS A 741 19.82 -8.00 5.42
N LEU A 742 20.93 -7.97 6.15
CA LEU A 742 21.32 -9.02 7.12
C LEU A 742 20.23 -9.35 8.18
N GLY A 743 19.56 -8.31 8.71
CA GLY A 743 18.48 -8.50 9.69
C GLY A 743 17.29 -9.29 9.16
N PHE A 744 16.95 -9.11 7.88
CA PHE A 744 15.79 -9.73 7.23
C PHE A 744 16.09 -11.15 6.75
N GLU A 745 17.33 -11.42 6.37
CA GLU A 745 17.78 -12.76 5.99
C GLU A 745 17.74 -13.72 7.18
N SER A 746 18.20 -13.25 8.34
CA SER A 746 18.14 -13.98 9.61
C SER A 746 16.70 -14.39 9.97
N ASP A 747 15.75 -13.50 9.71
CA ASP A 747 14.32 -13.74 9.94
C ASP A 747 13.71 -14.81 9.01
N LYS A 748 14.11 -14.84 7.74
CA LYS A 748 13.67 -15.86 6.78
C LYS A 748 14.16 -17.26 7.17
N ILE A 749 15.33 -17.36 7.82
CA ILE A 749 15.88 -18.63 8.31
C ILE A 749 15.17 -19.09 9.59
N MET A 750 14.82 -18.17 10.49
CA MET A 750 14.24 -18.52 11.80
C MET A 750 12.74 -18.87 11.76
N LYS A 751 11.95 -18.24 10.87
CA LYS A 751 10.49 -18.49 10.79
C LYS A 751 10.10 -19.97 10.50
N PRO A 752 10.74 -20.67 9.56
CA PRO A 752 10.43 -22.09 9.29
C PRO A 752 10.79 -23.01 10.45
N VAL A 753 11.91 -22.74 11.14
CA VAL A 753 12.41 -23.55 12.27
C VAL A 753 11.42 -23.55 13.44
N LEU A 754 10.78 -22.40 13.70
CA LEU A 754 9.74 -22.28 14.73
C LEU A 754 8.41 -22.92 14.30
N GLY A 755 8.06 -22.84 13.01
CA GLY A 755 6.87 -23.50 12.46
C GLY A 755 6.96 -25.03 12.50
N LEU A 756 8.16 -25.61 12.39
CA LEU A 756 8.39 -27.04 12.63
C LEU A 756 8.25 -27.41 14.10
N TYR A 757 8.72 -26.56 15.02
CA TYR A 757 8.59 -26.80 16.47
C TYR A 757 7.13 -26.77 16.94
N GLU A 758 6.27 -25.96 16.30
CA GLU A 758 4.82 -25.93 16.53
C GLU A 758 4.12 -27.22 16.05
N LYS A 759 4.54 -27.81 14.92
CA LYS A 759 3.97 -29.07 14.39
C LYS A 759 4.37 -30.34 15.14
N ILE A 760 5.42 -30.28 15.97
CA ILE A 760 5.88 -31.42 16.80
C ILE A 760 5.14 -31.44 18.15
N LYS A 761 4.36 -30.40 18.48
CA LYS A 761 3.59 -30.26 19.73
C LYS A 761 2.07 -30.33 19.58
N THR A 762 1.55 -30.44 18.36
CA THR A 762 0.17 -30.86 18.03
C THR A 762 0.20 -32.31 17.56
#